data_AF-A0A365U845-F1
#
_entry.id   AF-A0A365U845-F1
#
_cell.length_a   1.000
_cell.length_b   1.000
_cell.length_c   1.000
_cell.angle_alpha   90.00
_cell.angle_beta   90.00
_cell.angle_gamma   90.00
#
_symmetry.space_group_name_H-M   'P 1'
#
loop_
_entity.id
_entity.type
_entity.pdbx_description
1 polymer ?
#
loop_
_entity_poly.entity_id
_entity_poly.type
_entity_poly.pdbx_seq_one_letter_code
_entity_poly.pdbx_strand_id
1 'polypeptide(L)'
;MATSYTSTIHVFSLDDIAATFGGLTFADDPTNVDTAAAVVTPYEDKDGNLLYGVDSEFGFYVQDFVGAEQKVLDGDFGEGFAGNIYDETDPTQIVGLALRNSPTEIFKSGAPLGTWSLGLGGMTVKASTEHYNTMAQVLSDQAFPEDADALAPLDNDLRLLDLRPTGPDGTFEAGAVHQLWVEELSQALQAAMDNVGNPDQVLSDIDFDRDGVNDTYRITTETVQFDSDDDGIPESIDVGAVDLGDDGSIDLIDKWLNGFGGEADVVDLLEPNEATTAYDIAYSQDYSITLKDDGKLLYRWGEAVKRPNDLRLEVNMELPEEWTRDDDDNGVADWVENGSAGFYVHRAELIINHEITNNPNDQIRPEDYENEAAIGRLPSYYVVRDPADASNTLWVSPRDSYNGEGTFLPSYFRLTETGEIDMVAQPGDVAVTDPDGNVVGFRNKDAMGNLIGTVFRDLSLADAAATADLTFDTEDLSEGFTANWYTTVDREPFEWSYDKFADDPYKQVFESFRSREDAEAAGYSDDELVSGPRWRLTPNKFGQDLPGLEVPLTPNTKPPYQRDNIKYPTGEDIVTKLNLLDWEGESPLKNSAGWMLVDPERLDENSDGLIDEGWSKVNGTLGAGDALPTGPILSAVSPNGLNLTHEFFDTSVYVKGDRQDSTQLYDMQLVIEYAEIETIGSVQKVLDLDHNEQFVTYQNGHVFDSAVVFVTPPTLNGSDASTVTVTEVTDTGAHIFIEEADHHDGIHSQDETVTMLTFEEGAWNLEDGTRMEVGTQIVPGGPVDSFYTVTFAEAFEDIPTVVVQLQTDNGEDWAIARVRNVTETGFQFAIQEEEAGDGIHYYDEILGWFAIDPADDSGNIDLGDVMAQAFSTTASHEAGSFTFDSDIGLDPLISAGISTYNGPDPAVLRLAELTNDGTAATAEFIVQEERSNDVETWHMQETVSGVAFDQAGLLTGYEALDTFAFV
;
A
#
# COMPACT_ATOMS: atom_id res chain seq x y z
N MET A 1 -18.68 0.01 17.84
CA MET A 1 -17.85 0.95 18.64
C MET A 1 -16.40 0.46 18.65
N ALA A 2 -15.40 1.30 18.36
CA ALA A 2 -14.00 0.86 18.42
C ALA A 2 -13.57 0.49 19.85
N THR A 3 -12.77 -0.57 19.91
CA THR A 3 -12.21 -1.15 21.11
C THR A 3 -10.71 -0.93 21.10
N SER A 4 -10.17 -0.40 22.20
CA SER A 4 -8.72 -0.29 22.39
C SER A 4 -8.19 -1.54 23.09
N TYR A 5 -7.16 -2.15 22.50
CA TYR A 5 -6.42 -3.26 23.08
C TYR A 5 -4.95 -2.88 23.30
N THR A 6 -4.36 -3.46 24.33
CA THR A 6 -2.94 -3.31 24.64
C THR A 6 -2.42 -4.65 25.13
N SER A 7 -1.46 -5.22 24.43
CA SER A 7 -0.91 -6.53 24.78
C SER A 7 -0.15 -6.51 26.09
N THR A 8 0.06 -7.68 26.68
CA THR A 8 1.04 -7.83 27.75
C THR A 8 2.43 -7.45 27.26
N ILE A 9 3.21 -6.79 28.10
CA ILE A 9 4.60 -6.42 27.78
C ILE A 9 5.43 -7.71 27.59
N HIS A 10 5.99 -7.89 26.40
CA HIS A 10 6.99 -8.94 26.12
C HIS A 10 8.37 -8.45 26.54
N VAL A 11 9.08 -9.23 27.36
CA VAL A 11 10.45 -8.90 27.79
C VAL A 11 11.43 -9.75 27.01
N PHE A 12 12.35 -9.10 26.28
CA PHE A 12 13.30 -9.81 25.43
C PHE A 12 14.19 -10.76 26.24
N SER A 13 14.48 -11.93 25.68
CA SER A 13 15.34 -12.94 26.29
C SER A 13 16.06 -13.81 25.27
N LEU A 14 16.95 -14.69 25.74
CA LEU A 14 17.60 -15.69 24.89
C LEU A 14 16.60 -16.61 24.18
N ASP A 15 15.41 -16.83 24.75
CA ASP A 15 14.39 -17.70 24.16
C ASP A 15 13.90 -17.17 22.80
N ASP A 16 14.02 -15.85 22.57
CA ASP A 16 13.61 -15.18 21.34
C ASP A 16 14.65 -15.35 20.20
N ILE A 17 15.85 -15.90 20.47
CA ILE A 17 16.92 -16.00 19.45
C ILE A 17 16.53 -17.02 18.38
N ALA A 18 16.41 -16.56 17.13
CA ALA A 18 16.26 -17.42 15.95
C ALA A 18 17.62 -17.85 15.40
N ALA A 19 17.72 -19.09 14.92
CA ALA A 19 18.97 -19.66 14.41
C ALA A 19 18.93 -20.18 12.98
N THR A 20 17.74 -20.46 12.41
CA THR A 20 17.63 -21.03 11.06
C THR A 20 16.53 -20.38 10.24
N PHE A 21 16.63 -20.50 8.92
CA PHE A 21 15.55 -20.12 8.00
C PHE A 21 14.34 -21.09 8.09
N GLY A 22 14.50 -22.22 8.77
CA GLY A 22 13.41 -23.14 9.08
C GLY A 22 12.64 -22.82 10.37
N GLY A 23 12.83 -21.64 10.96
CA GLY A 23 12.13 -21.18 12.16
C GLY A 23 12.56 -21.88 13.45
N LEU A 24 13.82 -22.33 13.54
CA LEU A 24 14.35 -22.91 14.79
C LEU A 24 14.82 -21.81 15.74
N THR A 25 14.28 -21.78 16.96
CA THR A 25 14.67 -20.83 18.01
C THR A 25 15.57 -21.48 19.08
N PHE A 26 16.16 -20.67 19.95
CA PHE A 26 16.87 -21.15 21.15
C PHE A 26 15.94 -21.90 22.11
N ALA A 27 14.67 -21.51 22.20
CA ALA A 27 13.69 -22.22 23.02
C ALA A 27 13.49 -23.67 22.55
N ASP A 28 13.56 -23.89 21.23
CA ASP A 28 13.43 -25.23 20.62
C ASP A 28 14.72 -26.06 20.77
N ASP A 29 15.88 -25.46 20.46
CA ASP A 29 17.19 -26.10 20.57
C ASP A 29 18.23 -25.18 21.19
N PRO A 30 18.48 -25.27 22.51
CA PRO A 30 19.45 -24.44 23.21
C PRO A 30 20.92 -24.64 22.80
N THR A 31 21.22 -25.56 21.87
CA THR A 31 22.60 -25.80 21.40
C THR A 31 23.09 -24.77 20.40
N ASN A 32 22.19 -23.99 19.81
CA ASN A 32 22.50 -22.84 18.94
C ASN A 32 23.15 -21.66 19.69
N VAL A 33 23.13 -21.65 21.04
CA VAL A 33 23.86 -20.67 21.86
C VAL A 33 24.77 -21.39 22.84
N ASP A 34 26.07 -21.03 22.87
CA ASP A 34 27.09 -21.67 23.73
C ASP A 34 27.00 -21.19 25.19
N THR A 35 25.84 -21.37 25.81
CA THR A 35 25.57 -21.01 27.22
C THR A 35 26.46 -21.78 28.21
N ALA A 36 27.03 -22.92 27.79
CA ALA A 36 27.97 -23.70 28.57
C ALA A 36 29.42 -23.18 28.47
N ALA A 37 29.71 -22.22 27.59
CA ALA A 37 31.05 -21.70 27.31
C ALA A 37 32.05 -22.81 26.93
N ALA A 38 31.58 -23.80 26.17
CA ALA A 38 32.35 -24.99 25.82
C ALA A 38 33.25 -24.79 24.60
N VAL A 39 32.85 -23.92 23.67
CA VAL A 39 33.50 -23.67 22.38
C VAL A 39 34.10 -22.26 22.36
N VAL A 40 33.30 -21.24 22.70
CA VAL A 40 33.70 -19.83 22.68
C VAL A 40 33.70 -19.28 24.11
N THR A 41 34.63 -18.37 24.40
CA THR A 41 34.67 -17.70 25.71
C THR A 41 33.57 -16.63 25.75
N PRO A 42 32.71 -16.60 26.79
CA PRO A 42 31.69 -15.59 26.94
C PRO A 42 32.28 -14.17 26.93
N TYR A 43 31.50 -13.24 26.39
CA TYR A 43 31.82 -11.83 26.39
C TYR A 43 31.15 -11.14 27.58
N GLU A 44 31.87 -10.22 28.24
CA GLU A 44 31.30 -9.34 29.27
C GLU A 44 31.20 -7.94 28.67
N ASP A 45 29.99 -7.39 28.58
CA ASP A 45 29.75 -6.08 27.98
C ASP A 45 30.07 -4.91 28.94
N LYS A 46 29.84 -3.66 28.49
CA LYS A 46 30.10 -2.42 29.24
C LYS A 46 29.31 -2.34 30.56
N ASP A 47 28.15 -2.99 30.61
CA ASP A 47 27.22 -2.97 31.74
C ASP A 47 27.38 -4.21 32.64
N GLY A 48 28.26 -5.14 32.27
CA GLY A 48 28.63 -6.33 33.04
C GLY A 48 27.76 -7.56 32.75
N ASN A 49 26.95 -7.53 31.69
CA ASN A 49 26.17 -8.67 31.23
C ASN A 49 27.09 -9.71 30.58
N LEU A 50 26.81 -10.99 30.83
CA LEU A 50 27.54 -12.10 30.21
C LEU A 50 26.80 -12.60 28.98
N LEU A 51 27.44 -12.48 27.81
CA LEU A 51 26.93 -12.88 26.51
C LEU A 51 27.64 -14.14 26.00
N TYR A 52 26.90 -15.01 25.35
CA TYR A 52 27.34 -16.32 24.86
C TYR A 52 27.30 -16.36 23.34
N GLY A 53 28.24 -17.10 22.72
CA GLY A 53 28.33 -17.18 21.26
C GLY A 53 27.06 -17.80 20.66
N VAL A 54 26.63 -17.28 19.51
CA VAL A 54 25.46 -17.74 18.74
C VAL A 54 25.96 -18.41 17.46
N ASP A 55 25.42 -19.60 17.16
CA ASP A 55 25.58 -20.35 15.90
C ASP A 55 24.25 -20.24 15.14
N SER A 56 24.28 -19.56 13.99
CA SER A 56 23.09 -19.36 13.16
C SER A 56 23.39 -19.43 11.66
N GLU A 57 22.35 -19.74 10.87
CA GLU A 57 22.39 -19.75 9.41
C GLU A 57 22.41 -18.34 8.79
N PHE A 58 22.14 -17.31 9.60
CA PHE A 58 22.07 -15.90 9.17
C PHE A 58 23.46 -15.23 9.01
N GLY A 59 24.52 -16.03 8.99
CA GLY A 59 25.88 -15.61 8.68
C GLY A 59 26.37 -16.11 7.32
N PHE A 60 27.56 -15.68 6.91
CA PHE A 60 28.14 -16.06 5.61
C PHE A 60 29.58 -16.58 5.72
N TYR A 61 29.90 -17.62 4.95
CA TYR A 61 31.27 -17.96 4.56
C TYR A 61 31.68 -17.08 3.37
N VAL A 62 32.61 -16.15 3.61
CA VAL A 62 33.07 -15.24 2.55
C VAL A 62 34.40 -15.66 1.95
N GLN A 63 34.51 -15.55 0.63
CA GLN A 63 35.75 -15.79 -0.10
C GLN A 63 36.03 -14.69 -1.12
N ASP A 64 37.21 -14.07 -0.99
CA ASP A 64 37.73 -13.07 -1.93
C ASP A 64 37.64 -13.57 -3.39
N PHE A 65 37.06 -12.74 -4.26
CA PHE A 65 36.85 -12.89 -5.70
C PHE A 65 35.89 -14.03 -6.10
N VAL A 66 35.19 -14.63 -5.13
CA VAL A 66 34.18 -15.65 -5.37
C VAL A 66 32.82 -15.09 -4.98
N GLY A 67 32.60 -14.79 -3.70
CA GLY A 67 31.30 -14.41 -3.18
C GLY A 67 31.14 -14.68 -1.69
N ALA A 68 29.89 -14.63 -1.25
CA ALA A 68 29.44 -15.09 0.05
C ALA A 68 28.52 -16.30 -0.11
N GLU A 69 28.81 -17.37 0.63
CA GLU A 69 27.95 -18.55 0.76
C GLU A 69 27.29 -18.51 2.13
N GLN A 70 25.99 -18.80 2.21
CA GLN A 70 25.27 -18.81 3.48
C GLN A 70 25.80 -19.91 4.42
N LYS A 71 25.81 -19.63 5.72
CA LYS A 71 26.21 -20.61 6.73
C LYS A 71 25.16 -21.69 6.94
N VAL A 72 25.62 -22.80 7.50
CA VAL A 72 24.78 -23.86 8.08
C VAL A 72 25.14 -24.01 9.55
N LEU A 73 24.23 -24.56 10.36
CA LEU A 73 24.54 -24.91 11.75
C LEU A 73 25.67 -25.96 11.80
N ASP A 74 26.86 -25.54 12.19
CA ASP A 74 28.08 -26.34 12.18
C ASP A 74 28.85 -26.34 13.51
N GLY A 75 28.31 -25.66 14.53
CA GLY A 75 28.94 -25.45 15.83
C GLY A 75 30.02 -24.37 15.83
N ASP A 76 30.12 -23.56 14.78
CA ASP A 76 30.93 -22.34 14.74
C ASP A 76 30.09 -21.14 15.14
N PHE A 77 30.21 -20.72 16.40
CA PHE A 77 29.46 -19.60 17.01
C PHE A 77 30.04 -18.23 16.62
N GLY A 78 30.21 -18.01 15.32
CA GLY A 78 30.92 -16.87 14.74
C GLY A 78 30.04 -15.64 14.54
N GLU A 79 28.73 -15.77 14.68
CA GLU A 79 27.74 -14.78 14.21
C GLU A 79 27.56 -13.64 15.21
N GLY A 80 27.83 -13.90 16.49
CA GLY A 80 27.74 -12.87 17.52
C GLY A 80 27.61 -13.47 18.91
N PHE A 81 27.21 -12.64 19.86
CA PHE A 81 26.93 -13.02 21.24
C PHE A 81 25.59 -12.47 21.71
N ALA A 82 24.88 -13.25 22.53
CA ALA A 82 23.62 -12.85 23.15
C ALA A 82 23.59 -13.25 24.63
N GLY A 83 22.89 -12.48 25.47
CA GLY A 83 22.74 -12.82 26.89
C GLY A 83 21.67 -12.00 27.61
N ASN A 84 20.94 -12.65 28.51
CA ASN A 84 19.88 -12.00 29.30
C ASN A 84 20.44 -10.89 30.19
N ILE A 85 19.72 -9.79 30.27
CA ILE A 85 19.87 -8.72 31.24
C ILE A 85 19.00 -9.07 32.45
N TYR A 86 19.58 -9.00 33.65
CA TYR A 86 18.89 -9.34 34.90
C TYR A 86 18.67 -8.11 35.76
N ASP A 87 17.56 -8.08 36.49
CA ASP A 87 17.27 -7.02 37.45
C ASP A 87 18.38 -6.96 38.54
N GLU A 88 18.87 -5.75 38.82
CA GLU A 88 19.95 -5.54 39.81
C GLU A 88 19.56 -5.99 41.23
N THR A 89 18.26 -6.00 41.55
CA THR A 89 17.69 -6.31 42.85
C THR A 89 17.19 -7.76 42.96
N ASP A 90 16.73 -8.35 41.85
CA ASP A 90 16.38 -9.77 41.72
C ASP A 90 17.09 -10.40 40.50
N PRO A 91 18.26 -11.04 40.69
CA PRO A 91 19.03 -11.63 39.59
C PRO A 91 18.39 -12.90 39.00
N THR A 92 17.15 -13.24 39.38
CA THR A 92 16.36 -14.29 38.76
C THR A 92 15.33 -13.75 37.76
N GLN A 93 15.09 -12.44 37.78
CA GLN A 93 14.18 -11.78 36.86
C GLN A 93 14.95 -11.26 35.65
N ILE A 94 14.54 -11.69 34.46
CA ILE A 94 15.02 -11.15 33.18
C ILE A 94 14.29 -9.83 32.93
N VAL A 95 15.01 -8.82 32.46
CA VAL A 95 14.49 -7.48 32.13
C VAL A 95 14.85 -7.04 30.71
N GLY A 96 15.50 -7.91 29.94
CA GLY A 96 15.88 -7.65 28.56
C GLY A 96 16.96 -8.59 28.04
N LEU A 97 17.45 -8.30 26.85
CA LEU A 97 18.46 -9.03 26.10
C LEU A 97 19.55 -8.08 25.63
N ALA A 98 20.81 -8.44 25.90
CA ALA A 98 21.97 -7.76 25.35
C ALA A 98 22.52 -8.55 24.15
N LEU A 99 22.76 -7.84 23.06
CA LEU A 99 23.18 -8.42 21.78
C LEU A 99 24.46 -7.79 21.29
N ARG A 100 25.38 -8.62 20.82
CA ARG A 100 26.63 -8.20 20.22
C ARG A 100 26.86 -8.96 18.94
N ASN A 101 26.55 -8.32 17.83
CA ASN A 101 26.73 -8.96 16.54
C ASN A 101 28.21 -8.91 16.09
N SER A 102 28.62 -9.90 15.30
CA SER A 102 29.95 -9.94 14.70
C SER A 102 30.14 -8.82 13.68
N PRO A 103 31.40 -8.43 13.39
CA PRO A 103 31.68 -7.43 12.36
C PRO A 103 31.11 -7.87 11.00
N THR A 104 30.58 -6.92 10.23
CA THR A 104 30.21 -7.13 8.82
C THR A 104 31.35 -7.82 8.07
N GLU A 105 31.05 -8.92 7.39
CA GLU A 105 32.03 -9.59 6.56
C GLU A 105 32.29 -8.79 5.29
N ILE A 106 33.54 -8.81 4.82
CA ILE A 106 33.98 -8.08 3.64
C ILE A 106 34.86 -9.00 2.79
N PHE A 107 34.48 -9.17 1.53
CA PHE A 107 35.30 -9.86 0.54
C PHE A 107 35.62 -8.95 -0.63
N LYS A 108 36.80 -9.13 -1.21
CA LYS A 108 37.21 -8.40 -2.42
C LYS A 108 36.45 -8.95 -3.62
N SER A 109 35.95 -8.07 -4.47
CA SER A 109 35.32 -8.42 -5.74
C SER A 109 36.27 -8.21 -6.92
N GLY A 110 37.27 -7.33 -6.74
CA GLY A 110 37.97 -6.71 -7.87
C GLY A 110 37.16 -5.54 -8.43
N ALA A 111 37.84 -4.50 -8.89
CA ALA A 111 37.16 -3.37 -9.53
C ALA A 111 36.70 -3.76 -10.95
N PRO A 112 35.50 -3.36 -11.40
CA PRO A 112 34.47 -2.57 -10.70
C PRO A 112 33.33 -3.40 -10.06
N LEU A 113 33.54 -4.69 -9.78
CA LEU A 113 32.49 -5.66 -9.42
C LEU A 113 31.90 -5.53 -8.00
N GLY A 114 32.37 -4.55 -7.21
CA GLY A 114 32.05 -4.41 -5.80
C GLY A 114 31.05 -3.30 -5.50
N THR A 115 30.40 -3.38 -4.35
CA THR A 115 29.50 -2.35 -3.84
C THR A 115 30.18 -1.31 -2.95
N TRP A 116 31.48 -1.50 -2.64
CA TRP A 116 32.26 -0.63 -1.76
C TRP A 116 33.66 -0.37 -2.31
N SER A 117 34.09 0.90 -2.24
CA SER A 117 35.45 1.32 -2.56
C SER A 117 36.33 1.30 -1.32
N LEU A 118 37.55 0.74 -1.40
CA LEU A 118 38.49 0.69 -0.28
C LEU A 118 39.47 1.88 -0.37
N GLY A 119 39.24 2.89 0.46
CA GLY A 119 40.07 4.10 0.48
C GLY A 119 41.44 3.91 1.15
N LEU A 120 42.34 4.86 0.85
CA LEU A 120 43.63 4.99 1.56
C LEU A 120 43.38 5.21 3.07
N GLY A 121 43.89 4.30 3.89
CA GLY A 121 43.74 4.35 5.35
C GLY A 121 42.64 3.44 5.92
N GLY A 122 41.99 2.62 5.09
CA GLY A 122 41.02 1.61 5.53
C GLY A 122 39.60 2.13 5.74
N MET A 123 39.29 3.35 5.31
CA MET A 123 37.93 3.86 5.25
C MET A 123 37.26 3.31 3.98
N THR A 124 36.11 2.68 4.13
CA THR A 124 35.29 2.16 3.02
C THR A 124 34.16 3.13 2.73
N VAL A 125 33.86 3.38 1.46
CA VAL A 125 32.72 4.21 1.03
C VAL A 125 31.80 3.35 0.18
N LYS A 126 30.47 3.39 0.40
CA LYS A 126 29.51 2.69 -0.45
C LYS A 126 29.66 3.28 -1.85
N ALA A 127 30.01 2.42 -2.80
CA ALA A 127 30.25 2.74 -4.19
C ALA A 127 29.31 1.88 -5.06
N SER A 128 28.11 1.67 -4.54
CA SER A 128 26.95 1.18 -5.25
C SER A 128 25.77 2.04 -4.89
N THR A 129 24.79 2.09 -5.77
CA THR A 129 23.64 2.92 -5.56
C THR A 129 22.41 2.31 -6.20
N GLU A 130 21.31 2.33 -5.46
CA GLU A 130 19.95 2.18 -5.95
C GLU A 130 19.40 3.57 -6.31
N HIS A 131 19.76 4.60 -5.51
CA HIS A 131 19.25 5.97 -5.64
C HIS A 131 20.30 7.02 -6.07
N TYR A 132 20.03 7.79 -7.11
CA TYR A 132 20.99 8.35 -8.08
C TYR A 132 21.87 9.55 -7.64
N ASN A 133 22.45 9.54 -6.44
CA ASN A 133 23.31 10.63 -5.99
C ASN A 133 24.74 10.58 -6.59
N THR A 134 25.29 9.37 -6.75
CA THR A 134 26.60 9.19 -7.40
C THR A 134 26.47 9.25 -8.92
N MET A 135 25.32 8.85 -9.46
CA MET A 135 25.13 8.70 -10.90
C MET A 135 24.86 9.99 -11.65
N ALA A 136 24.09 10.93 -11.12
CA ALA A 136 23.94 12.22 -11.81
C ALA A 136 25.28 12.98 -11.95
N GLN A 137 26.28 12.72 -11.10
CA GLN A 137 27.62 13.32 -11.21
C GLN A 137 28.67 12.44 -11.90
N VAL A 138 28.42 11.13 -12.02
CA VAL A 138 29.36 10.15 -12.62
C VAL A 138 28.88 9.64 -14.00
N LEU A 139 27.57 9.40 -14.19
CA LEU A 139 26.91 9.00 -15.45
C LEU A 139 26.34 10.15 -16.29
N SER A 140 26.19 11.37 -15.73
CA SER A 140 26.05 12.49 -16.65
C SER A 140 27.41 12.76 -17.24
N ASP A 141 27.46 12.83 -18.56
CA ASP A 141 28.69 13.14 -19.24
C ASP A 141 29.07 14.63 -19.04
N GLN A 142 28.37 15.54 -18.36
CA GLN A 142 28.60 15.96 -16.96
C GLN A 142 27.42 16.85 -16.51
N ALA A 143 26.31 16.79 -17.26
CA ALA A 143 25.00 17.34 -16.92
C ALA A 143 23.81 16.53 -17.51
N PHE A 144 24.01 15.76 -18.59
CA PHE A 144 23.04 14.84 -19.19
C PHE A 144 23.79 13.75 -19.99
N PRO A 145 23.13 12.65 -20.43
CA PRO A 145 23.75 11.61 -21.25
C PRO A 145 24.32 12.14 -22.58
N GLU A 146 25.48 11.61 -23.02
CA GLU A 146 26.22 12.01 -24.24
C GLU A 146 26.74 13.46 -24.31
N ASP A 147 26.95 14.11 -23.16
CA ASP A 147 27.57 15.44 -23.12
C ASP A 147 29.00 15.42 -23.69
N ALA A 148 29.14 15.99 -24.89
CA ALA A 148 30.41 16.06 -25.62
C ALA A 148 31.52 16.84 -24.90
N ASP A 149 31.20 17.56 -23.82
CA ASP A 149 32.14 18.29 -22.98
C ASP A 149 32.57 17.50 -21.71
N ALA A 150 32.21 16.22 -21.60
CA ALA A 150 32.63 15.31 -20.53
C ALA A 150 34.12 15.30 -20.29
N LEU A 151 34.52 15.44 -19.02
CA LEU A 151 35.91 15.24 -18.65
C LEU A 151 36.32 13.76 -18.71
N ALA A 152 35.38 12.84 -18.50
CA ALA A 152 35.60 11.40 -18.57
C ALA A 152 34.28 10.68 -18.89
N PRO A 153 34.01 10.37 -20.17
CA PRO A 153 32.81 9.62 -20.52
C PRO A 153 32.91 8.18 -20.06
N LEU A 154 31.79 7.64 -19.58
CA LEU A 154 31.72 6.26 -19.11
C LEU A 154 31.61 5.28 -20.27
N ASP A 155 32.23 4.12 -20.08
CA ASP A 155 32.12 2.96 -20.94
C ASP A 155 30.78 2.25 -20.68
N ASN A 156 29.75 2.64 -21.42
CA ASN A 156 28.41 2.01 -21.38
C ASN A 156 28.34 0.72 -22.23
N ASP A 157 29.47 0.29 -22.78
CA ASP A 157 29.63 -0.91 -23.57
C ASP A 157 29.87 -2.09 -22.60
N LEU A 158 28.79 -2.77 -22.22
CA LEU A 158 28.81 -3.80 -21.18
C LEU A 158 29.02 -5.20 -21.77
N ARG A 159 29.70 -6.06 -21.00
CA ARG A 159 29.82 -7.50 -21.27
C ARG A 159 29.28 -8.31 -20.11
N LEU A 160 28.77 -9.51 -20.38
CA LEU A 160 28.35 -10.41 -19.32
C LEU A 160 29.54 -11.15 -18.70
N LEU A 161 29.57 -11.14 -17.37
CA LEU A 161 30.44 -11.99 -16.57
C LEU A 161 29.63 -13.22 -16.16
N ASP A 162 30.03 -14.38 -16.68
CA ASP A 162 29.45 -15.69 -16.30
C ASP A 162 30.54 -16.73 -16.03
N LEU A 163 31.10 -16.71 -14.82
CA LEU A 163 32.07 -17.68 -14.32
C LEU A 163 31.44 -18.55 -13.23
N ARG A 164 31.00 -19.75 -13.60
CA ARG A 164 30.36 -20.69 -12.68
C ARG A 164 31.43 -21.49 -11.92
N PRO A 165 31.40 -21.53 -10.57
CA PRO A 165 32.34 -22.32 -9.79
C PRO A 165 32.08 -23.83 -9.98
N THR A 166 33.13 -24.61 -10.26
CA THR A 166 33.03 -26.06 -10.57
C THR A 166 33.58 -26.97 -9.47
N GLY A 167 34.06 -26.40 -8.36
CA GLY A 167 34.60 -27.15 -7.24
C GLY A 167 35.08 -26.30 -6.07
N PRO A 168 35.33 -26.93 -4.91
CA PRO A 168 35.71 -26.26 -3.66
C PRO A 168 37.14 -25.69 -3.66
N ASP A 169 37.90 -25.86 -4.74
CA ASP A 169 39.24 -25.27 -4.94
C ASP A 169 39.21 -23.93 -5.67
N GLY A 170 38.02 -23.39 -5.98
CA GLY A 170 37.86 -22.10 -6.63
C GLY A 170 38.19 -22.12 -8.12
N THR A 171 38.00 -23.26 -8.79
CA THR A 171 38.08 -23.34 -10.25
C THR A 171 36.78 -22.88 -10.88
N PHE A 172 36.88 -22.02 -11.89
CA PHE A 172 35.74 -21.50 -12.66
C PHE A 172 35.67 -22.14 -14.04
N GLU A 173 34.45 -22.36 -14.51
CA GLU A 173 34.12 -22.64 -15.91
C GLU A 173 33.37 -21.43 -16.47
N ALA A 174 33.76 -20.98 -17.66
CA ALA A 174 33.05 -19.91 -18.34
C ALA A 174 31.76 -20.48 -18.93
N GLY A 175 30.62 -19.89 -18.59
CA GLY A 175 29.36 -20.22 -19.24
C GLY A 175 29.24 -19.58 -20.62
N ALA A 176 28.13 -19.83 -21.30
CA ALA A 176 27.96 -19.52 -22.72
C ALA A 176 28.01 -18.03 -23.03
N VAL A 177 27.56 -17.19 -22.10
CA VAL A 177 27.48 -15.73 -22.28
C VAL A 177 28.73 -14.98 -21.79
N HIS A 178 29.73 -15.69 -21.28
CA HIS A 178 30.91 -15.07 -20.69
C HIS A 178 31.73 -14.25 -21.70
N GLN A 179 31.95 -12.96 -21.41
CA GLN A 179 32.61 -11.95 -22.27
C GLN A 179 31.85 -11.57 -23.54
N LEU A 180 30.60 -12.00 -23.71
CA LEU A 180 29.75 -11.53 -24.79
C LEU A 180 29.16 -10.16 -24.45
N TRP A 181 28.95 -9.33 -25.46
CA TRP A 181 28.48 -7.95 -25.31
C TRP A 181 26.97 -7.89 -25.12
N VAL A 182 26.53 -7.11 -24.14
CA VAL A 182 25.11 -6.97 -23.74
C VAL A 182 24.26 -6.47 -24.90
N GLU A 183 24.73 -5.44 -25.62
CA GLU A 183 24.02 -4.88 -26.78
C GLU A 183 23.70 -5.95 -27.84
N GLU A 184 24.68 -6.77 -28.20
CA GLU A 184 24.52 -7.86 -29.15
C GLU A 184 23.61 -8.99 -28.64
N LEU A 185 23.69 -9.31 -27.34
CA LEU A 185 22.83 -10.32 -26.72
C LEU A 185 21.37 -9.85 -26.69
N SER A 186 21.09 -8.61 -26.29
CA SER A 186 19.75 -8.01 -26.33
C SER A 186 19.21 -7.94 -27.76
N GLN A 187 20.03 -7.62 -28.76
CA GLN A 187 19.62 -7.67 -30.18
C GLN A 187 19.19 -9.08 -30.62
N ALA A 188 19.93 -10.12 -30.21
CA ALA A 188 19.58 -11.50 -30.53
C ALA A 188 18.30 -11.94 -29.81
N LEU A 189 18.12 -11.54 -28.55
CA LEU A 189 16.91 -11.81 -27.77
C LEU A 189 15.70 -11.09 -28.37
N GLN A 190 15.83 -9.82 -28.75
CA GLN A 190 14.79 -9.07 -29.46
C GLN A 190 14.37 -9.79 -30.75
N ALA A 191 15.34 -10.26 -31.54
CA ALA A 191 15.04 -11.01 -32.76
C ALA A 191 14.30 -12.33 -32.47
N ALA A 192 14.56 -12.97 -31.33
CA ALA A 192 13.84 -14.15 -30.88
C ALA A 192 12.40 -13.81 -30.43
N MET A 193 12.22 -12.74 -29.65
CA MET A 193 10.91 -12.23 -29.22
C MET A 193 10.03 -11.88 -30.43
N ASP A 194 10.59 -11.18 -31.42
CA ASP A 194 9.91 -10.85 -32.68
C ASP A 194 9.53 -12.09 -33.52
N ASN A 195 10.18 -13.23 -33.28
CA ASN A 195 10.00 -14.48 -34.02
C ASN A 195 9.13 -15.51 -33.28
N VAL A 196 8.58 -15.18 -32.11
CA VAL A 196 7.69 -16.08 -31.34
C VAL A 196 6.55 -16.62 -32.21
N GLY A 197 6.28 -17.92 -32.09
CA GLY A 197 5.24 -18.62 -32.85
C GLY A 197 5.61 -18.94 -34.31
N ASN A 198 6.82 -18.57 -34.76
CA ASN A 198 7.36 -18.96 -36.06
C ASN A 198 8.40 -20.08 -35.92
N PRO A 199 8.74 -20.81 -37.01
CA PRO A 199 9.79 -21.82 -36.95
C PRO A 199 11.15 -21.23 -36.55
N ASP A 200 11.95 -22.01 -35.81
CA ASP A 200 13.32 -21.67 -35.42
C ASP A 200 14.15 -21.19 -36.63
N GLN A 201 15.01 -20.21 -36.40
CA GLN A 201 15.93 -19.69 -37.42
C GLN A 201 17.36 -19.72 -36.91
N VAL A 202 18.26 -20.27 -37.72
CA VAL A 202 19.72 -20.18 -37.48
C VAL A 202 20.25 -18.96 -38.22
N LEU A 203 20.82 -18.03 -37.47
CA LEU A 203 21.30 -16.72 -37.93
C LEU A 203 22.83 -16.63 -37.75
N SER A 204 23.43 -15.67 -38.45
CA SER A 204 24.87 -15.40 -38.34
C SER A 204 25.23 -13.96 -38.71
N ASP A 205 24.46 -13.02 -38.20
CA ASP A 205 24.50 -11.59 -38.50
C ASP A 205 25.07 -10.72 -37.36
N ILE A 206 25.21 -11.28 -36.16
CA ILE A 206 25.73 -10.62 -34.96
C ILE A 206 27.13 -11.17 -34.62
N ASP A 207 28.01 -10.32 -34.11
CA ASP A 207 29.38 -10.64 -33.65
C ASP A 207 29.42 -10.41 -32.14
N PHE A 208 29.06 -11.43 -31.35
CA PHE A 208 28.75 -11.29 -29.92
C PHE A 208 29.98 -11.00 -29.07
N ASP A 209 31.19 -11.35 -29.53
CA ASP A 209 32.44 -11.07 -28.83
C ASP A 209 33.26 -9.93 -29.47
N ARG A 210 32.77 -9.39 -30.60
CA ARG A 210 33.40 -8.34 -31.42
C ARG A 210 34.79 -8.72 -31.91
N ASP A 211 35.06 -10.00 -32.20
CA ASP A 211 36.34 -10.45 -32.76
C ASP A 211 36.50 -10.13 -34.27
N GLY A 212 35.43 -9.62 -34.89
CA GLY A 212 35.34 -9.28 -36.31
C GLY A 212 34.76 -10.40 -37.17
N VAL A 213 34.21 -11.46 -36.57
CA VAL A 213 33.54 -12.58 -37.23
C VAL A 213 32.17 -12.80 -36.59
N ASN A 214 31.12 -12.67 -37.40
CA ASN A 214 29.78 -12.99 -36.92
C ASN A 214 29.67 -14.46 -36.44
N ASP A 215 29.04 -14.62 -35.29
CA ASP A 215 28.77 -15.90 -34.64
C ASP A 215 27.53 -16.57 -35.22
N THR A 216 27.40 -17.87 -35.02
CA THR A 216 26.19 -18.61 -35.36
C THR A 216 25.34 -18.76 -34.10
N TYR A 217 24.04 -18.48 -34.21
CA TYR A 217 23.08 -18.67 -33.12
C TYR A 217 21.73 -19.09 -33.69
N ARG A 218 20.88 -19.66 -32.85
CA ARG A 218 19.52 -20.04 -33.21
C ARG A 218 18.54 -19.29 -32.34
N ILE A 219 17.57 -18.63 -32.98
CA ILE A 219 16.40 -18.09 -32.30
C ILE A 219 15.28 -19.12 -32.32
N THR A 220 14.62 -19.29 -31.19
CA THR A 220 13.57 -20.30 -30.97
C THR A 220 12.48 -19.76 -30.04
N THR A 221 11.44 -20.54 -29.86
CA THR A 221 10.37 -20.29 -28.88
C THR A 221 10.47 -21.30 -27.75
N GLU A 222 10.39 -20.82 -26.52
CA GLU A 222 10.22 -21.63 -25.31
C GLU A 222 8.88 -21.27 -24.68
N THR A 223 8.28 -22.21 -23.93
CA THR A 223 7.03 -21.96 -23.22
C THR A 223 7.32 -21.81 -21.74
N VAL A 224 7.00 -20.65 -21.18
CA VAL A 224 7.06 -20.37 -19.74
C VAL A 224 5.65 -20.39 -19.15
N GLN A 225 5.55 -20.49 -17.83
CA GLN A 225 4.29 -20.30 -17.10
C GLN A 225 4.39 -18.91 -16.47
N PHE A 226 3.38 -18.07 -16.72
CA PHE A 226 3.33 -16.71 -16.20
C PHE A 226 1.89 -16.25 -16.12
N ASP A 227 1.54 -15.64 -15.00
CA ASP A 227 0.24 -14.98 -14.80
C ASP A 227 0.32 -13.55 -15.31
N SER A 228 -0.31 -13.27 -16.45
CA SER A 228 -0.18 -11.97 -17.12
C SER A 228 -1.23 -10.95 -16.70
N ASP A 229 -2.29 -11.39 -16.06
CA ASP A 229 -3.41 -10.59 -15.60
C ASP A 229 -3.54 -10.54 -14.07
N ASP A 230 -2.58 -11.15 -13.37
CA ASP A 230 -2.48 -11.15 -11.91
C ASP A 230 -3.74 -11.78 -11.27
N ASP A 231 -4.30 -12.80 -11.95
CA ASP A 231 -5.54 -13.47 -11.57
C ASP A 231 -5.32 -14.73 -10.72
N GLY A 232 -4.07 -15.06 -10.42
CA GLY A 232 -3.66 -16.25 -9.67
C GLY A 232 -3.52 -17.51 -10.54
N ILE A 233 -3.67 -17.42 -11.87
CA ILE A 233 -3.66 -18.57 -12.78
C ILE A 233 -2.55 -18.40 -13.83
N PRO A 234 -1.48 -19.21 -13.77
CA PRO A 234 -0.39 -19.06 -14.71
C PRO A 234 -0.84 -19.54 -16.09
N GLU A 235 -0.67 -18.67 -17.08
CA GLU A 235 -0.93 -19.01 -18.47
C GLU A 235 0.34 -19.55 -19.13
N SER A 236 0.16 -20.42 -20.13
CA SER A 236 1.28 -20.87 -20.95
C SER A 236 1.62 -19.81 -21.98
N ILE A 237 2.69 -19.06 -21.71
CA ILE A 237 3.15 -17.98 -22.57
C ILE A 237 4.37 -18.47 -23.37
N ASP A 238 4.30 -18.29 -24.69
CA ASP A 238 5.41 -18.56 -25.59
C ASP A 238 6.33 -17.33 -25.64
N VAL A 239 7.61 -17.52 -25.31
CA VAL A 239 8.63 -16.48 -25.26
C VAL A 239 9.77 -16.73 -26.25
N GLY A 240 10.48 -15.66 -26.59
CA GLY A 240 11.68 -15.73 -27.41
C GLY A 240 12.87 -16.30 -26.63
N ALA A 241 13.63 -17.19 -27.25
CA ALA A 241 14.83 -17.78 -26.66
C ALA A 241 15.98 -17.85 -27.67
N VAL A 242 17.21 -17.78 -27.16
CA VAL A 242 18.46 -17.81 -27.95
C VAL A 242 19.33 -19.00 -27.53
N ASP A 243 19.75 -19.78 -28.52
CA ASP A 243 20.74 -20.85 -28.44
C ASP A 243 22.02 -20.36 -29.14
N LEU A 244 23.01 -19.96 -28.34
CA LEU A 244 24.29 -19.45 -28.80
C LEU A 244 25.15 -20.62 -29.30
N GLY A 245 25.67 -20.48 -30.52
CA GLY A 245 26.47 -21.54 -31.15
C GLY A 245 25.65 -22.64 -31.85
N ASP A 246 24.31 -22.62 -31.76
CA ASP A 246 23.41 -23.65 -32.32
C ASP A 246 23.82 -25.06 -31.84
N ASP A 247 24.06 -25.18 -30.54
CA ASP A 247 24.55 -26.42 -29.91
C ASP A 247 23.43 -27.24 -29.24
N GLY A 248 22.23 -26.67 -29.16
CA GLY A 248 21.02 -27.28 -28.63
C GLY A 248 20.74 -26.96 -27.16
N SER A 249 21.57 -26.16 -26.49
CA SER A 249 21.24 -25.52 -25.21
C SER A 249 20.59 -24.16 -25.45
N ILE A 250 19.60 -23.80 -24.63
CA ILE A 250 19.12 -22.42 -24.56
C ILE A 250 20.00 -21.68 -23.57
N ASP A 251 20.54 -20.54 -23.99
CA ASP A 251 21.46 -19.72 -23.20
C ASP A 251 20.82 -18.42 -22.71
N LEU A 252 19.88 -17.87 -23.48
CA LEU A 252 19.09 -16.70 -23.11
C LEU A 252 17.61 -16.98 -23.28
N ILE A 253 16.83 -16.58 -22.29
CA ILE A 253 15.37 -16.61 -22.30
C ILE A 253 14.89 -15.48 -21.41
N ASP A 254 13.91 -14.70 -21.88
CA ASP A 254 13.17 -13.78 -21.02
C ASP A 254 12.26 -14.62 -20.11
N LYS A 255 12.79 -15.00 -18.95
CA LYS A 255 12.10 -15.88 -18.00
C LYS A 255 11.10 -15.11 -17.13
N TRP A 256 11.35 -13.82 -16.91
CA TRP A 256 10.59 -12.99 -15.97
C TRP A 256 9.55 -12.11 -16.67
N LEU A 257 9.49 -12.13 -18.00
CA LEU A 257 8.57 -11.34 -18.82
C LEU A 257 8.65 -9.83 -18.56
N ASN A 258 9.74 -9.38 -17.96
CA ASN A 258 10.03 -7.99 -17.62
C ASN A 258 10.22 -7.10 -18.87
N GLY A 259 10.30 -7.70 -20.06
CA GLY A 259 10.21 -7.07 -21.36
C GLY A 259 9.12 -7.63 -22.28
N PHE A 260 8.14 -8.40 -21.77
CA PHE A 260 7.15 -9.06 -22.62
C PHE A 260 6.27 -8.07 -23.39
N GLY A 261 6.41 -8.06 -24.71
CA GLY A 261 5.77 -7.09 -25.59
C GLY A 261 6.50 -5.74 -25.72
N GLY A 262 7.62 -5.57 -25.02
CA GLY A 262 8.53 -4.44 -25.05
C GLY A 262 9.82 -4.68 -25.84
N GLU A 263 10.84 -3.87 -25.56
CA GLU A 263 12.18 -3.99 -26.14
C GLU A 263 13.08 -4.79 -25.17
N ALA A 264 13.91 -5.70 -25.70
CA ALA A 264 14.85 -6.49 -24.91
C ALA A 264 15.99 -5.61 -24.36
N ASP A 265 16.29 -5.72 -23.08
CA ASP A 265 17.31 -4.93 -22.39
C ASP A 265 18.26 -5.78 -21.52
N VAL A 266 18.94 -5.17 -20.53
CA VAL A 266 19.89 -5.85 -19.65
C VAL A 266 19.19 -6.66 -18.54
N VAL A 267 17.99 -6.26 -18.14
CA VAL A 267 17.20 -6.93 -17.10
C VAL A 267 16.75 -8.31 -17.61
N ASP A 268 16.48 -8.45 -18.92
CA ASP A 268 16.15 -9.73 -19.57
C ASP A 268 17.34 -10.71 -19.69
N LEU A 269 18.57 -10.23 -19.48
CA LEU A 269 19.80 -11.02 -19.63
C LEU A 269 20.39 -11.48 -18.29
N LEU A 270 19.90 -10.96 -17.16
CA LEU A 270 20.47 -11.19 -15.83
C LEU A 270 19.49 -11.98 -14.95
N GLU A 271 20.04 -12.91 -14.16
CA GLU A 271 19.32 -13.45 -13.02
C GLU A 271 19.62 -12.61 -11.75
N PRO A 272 18.68 -12.55 -10.78
CA PRO A 272 18.91 -11.88 -9.51
C PRO A 272 20.19 -12.37 -8.81
N ASN A 273 21.08 -11.42 -8.48
CA ASN A 273 22.37 -11.73 -7.88
C ASN A 273 22.93 -10.60 -7.01
N GLU A 274 22.94 -10.85 -5.70
CA GLU A 274 23.67 -10.01 -4.76
C GLU A 274 24.89 -10.68 -4.12
N ALA A 275 24.98 -12.02 -4.18
CA ALA A 275 25.87 -12.80 -3.32
C ALA A 275 27.22 -13.12 -3.95
N THR A 276 27.27 -13.28 -5.27
CA THR A 276 28.48 -13.66 -6.00
C THR A 276 29.09 -12.47 -6.74
N THR A 277 30.38 -12.55 -7.00
CA THR A 277 31.12 -11.60 -7.87
C THR A 277 31.62 -12.27 -9.15
N ALA A 278 31.08 -13.45 -9.49
CA ALA A 278 31.62 -14.30 -10.55
C ALA A 278 30.68 -14.50 -11.75
N TYR A 279 29.36 -14.45 -11.56
CA TYR A 279 28.37 -14.69 -12.62
C TYR A 279 27.13 -13.81 -12.42
N ASP A 280 26.26 -13.69 -13.43
CA ASP A 280 25.07 -12.81 -13.47
C ASP A 280 25.42 -11.34 -13.16
N ILE A 281 26.42 -10.81 -13.88
CA ILE A 281 26.86 -9.41 -13.78
C ILE A 281 27.16 -8.87 -15.17
N ALA A 282 26.54 -7.75 -15.54
CA ALA A 282 26.94 -6.97 -16.72
C ALA A 282 28.04 -5.97 -16.31
N TYR A 283 29.15 -5.85 -17.04
CA TYR A 283 30.26 -4.99 -16.63
C TYR A 283 31.06 -4.38 -17.78
N SER A 284 31.65 -3.21 -17.53
CA SER A 284 32.60 -2.52 -18.42
C SER A 284 33.93 -2.27 -17.69
N GLN A 285 34.77 -1.39 -18.24
CA GLN A 285 35.98 -0.94 -17.54
C GLN A 285 35.66 -0.03 -16.34
N ASP A 286 34.49 0.60 -16.33
CA ASP A 286 34.17 1.66 -15.39
C ASP A 286 33.22 1.20 -14.29
N TYR A 287 32.23 0.35 -14.61
CA TYR A 287 31.21 -0.08 -13.67
C TYR A 287 30.67 -1.49 -13.96
N SER A 288 29.82 -1.99 -13.07
CA SER A 288 29.04 -3.21 -13.28
C SER A 288 27.61 -3.07 -12.77
N ILE A 289 26.72 -3.95 -13.24
CA ILE A 289 25.30 -4.01 -12.97
C ILE A 289 24.94 -5.43 -12.57
N THR A 290 24.08 -5.55 -11.56
CA THR A 290 23.40 -6.81 -11.19
C THR A 290 21.92 -6.57 -11.04
N LEU A 291 21.11 -7.58 -11.30
CA LEU A 291 19.69 -7.58 -10.98
C LEU A 291 19.49 -7.92 -9.50
N LYS A 292 18.59 -7.21 -8.81
CA LYS A 292 18.12 -7.57 -7.47
C LYS A 292 16.94 -8.54 -7.54
N ASP A 293 16.60 -9.15 -6.41
CA ASP A 293 15.40 -9.98 -6.26
C ASP A 293 14.10 -9.20 -6.54
N ASP A 294 14.05 -7.93 -6.15
CA ASP A 294 12.95 -6.99 -6.44
C ASP A 294 12.89 -6.50 -7.91
N GLY A 295 13.67 -7.08 -8.82
CA GLY A 295 13.73 -6.68 -10.23
C GLY A 295 14.49 -5.38 -10.52
N LYS A 296 14.97 -4.66 -9.49
CA LYS A 296 15.71 -3.40 -9.69
C LYS A 296 17.18 -3.65 -10.05
N LEU A 297 17.74 -2.77 -10.88
CA LEU A 297 19.17 -2.80 -11.22
C LEU A 297 20.03 -2.17 -10.12
N LEU A 298 21.04 -2.91 -9.66
CA LEU A 298 22.05 -2.43 -8.74
C LEU A 298 23.38 -2.19 -9.46
N TYR A 299 23.82 -0.94 -9.46
CA TYR A 299 25.08 -0.55 -10.08
C TYR A 299 26.25 -0.50 -9.10
N ARG A 300 27.45 -0.85 -9.57
CA ARG A 300 28.64 -1.17 -8.75
C ARG A 300 29.92 -0.57 -9.36
N TRP A 301 30.74 0.09 -8.54
CA TRP A 301 32.06 0.66 -8.89
C TRP A 301 33.19 0.23 -7.95
N GLY A 302 32.82 -0.45 -6.87
CA GLY A 302 33.70 -0.81 -5.79
C GLY A 302 34.63 -1.97 -6.14
N GLU A 303 35.49 -2.28 -5.18
CA GLU A 303 36.44 -3.39 -5.24
C GLU A 303 36.21 -4.42 -4.12
N ALA A 304 35.16 -4.22 -3.33
CA ALA A 304 34.71 -5.11 -2.27
C ALA A 304 33.19 -5.13 -2.17
N VAL A 305 32.65 -6.22 -1.66
CA VAL A 305 31.26 -6.38 -1.24
C VAL A 305 31.23 -6.61 0.26
N LYS A 306 30.21 -6.07 0.92
CA LYS A 306 29.96 -6.28 2.35
C LYS A 306 28.72 -7.14 2.53
N ARG A 307 28.80 -8.11 3.43
CA ARG A 307 27.66 -8.91 3.88
C ARG A 307 27.56 -8.83 5.40
N PRO A 308 26.52 -8.16 5.94
CA PRO A 308 26.31 -8.17 7.38
C PRO A 308 25.92 -9.58 7.82
N ASN A 309 26.52 -10.03 8.91
CA ASN A 309 25.91 -11.10 9.70
C ASN A 309 24.82 -10.44 10.54
N ASP A 310 23.71 -11.16 10.75
CA ASP A 310 22.55 -10.65 11.46
C ASP A 310 22.22 -11.59 12.64
N LEU A 311 21.93 -11.02 13.81
CA LEU A 311 21.26 -11.75 14.88
C LEU A 311 19.76 -11.46 14.76
N ARG A 312 18.96 -12.51 14.63
CA ARG A 312 17.51 -12.42 14.48
C ARG A 312 16.82 -12.84 15.76
N LEU A 313 15.74 -12.13 16.08
CA LEU A 313 14.84 -12.47 17.17
C LEU A 313 13.45 -12.72 16.60
N GLU A 314 12.72 -13.62 17.22
CA GLU A 314 11.31 -13.89 17.02
C GLU A 314 10.57 -13.57 18.31
N VAL A 315 9.54 -12.73 18.20
CA VAL A 315 8.73 -12.24 19.32
C VAL A 315 7.26 -12.45 18.99
N ASN A 316 6.55 -13.13 19.89
CA ASN A 316 5.13 -13.42 19.72
C ASN A 316 4.35 -12.59 20.74
N MET A 317 3.43 -11.76 20.26
CA MET A 317 2.60 -10.90 21.09
C MET A 317 1.15 -11.37 21.10
N GLU A 318 0.51 -11.34 22.27
CA GLU A 318 -0.90 -11.68 22.38
C GLU A 318 -1.78 -10.74 21.55
N LEU A 319 -2.73 -11.31 20.81
CA LEU A 319 -3.80 -10.62 20.09
C LEU A 319 -5.06 -10.48 20.98
N PRO A 320 -6.06 -9.66 20.59
CA PRO A 320 -7.35 -9.63 21.27
C PRO A 320 -7.99 -11.00 21.44
N GLU A 321 -8.70 -11.20 22.55
CA GLU A 321 -9.34 -12.48 22.88
C GLU A 321 -10.44 -12.82 21.86
N GLU A 322 -11.17 -11.82 21.37
CA GLU A 322 -12.20 -11.97 20.34
C GLU A 322 -11.65 -12.38 18.97
N TRP A 323 -10.42 -11.98 18.64
CA TRP A 323 -9.80 -12.33 17.36
C TRP A 323 -9.39 -13.81 17.35
N THR A 324 -8.87 -14.29 18.48
CA THR A 324 -8.36 -15.66 18.65
C THR A 324 -9.39 -16.64 19.21
N ARG A 325 -10.64 -16.19 19.42
CA ARG A 325 -11.69 -16.99 20.04
C ARG A 325 -12.06 -18.20 19.18
N ASP A 326 -11.95 -19.37 19.79
CA ASP A 326 -12.32 -20.67 19.25
C ASP A 326 -13.20 -21.38 20.30
N ASP A 327 -14.52 -21.26 20.17
CA ASP A 327 -15.47 -21.81 21.14
C ASP A 327 -15.62 -23.34 21.02
N ASP A 328 -15.24 -23.93 19.88
CA ASP A 328 -15.41 -25.35 19.59
C ASP A 328 -14.12 -26.19 19.75
N ASP A 329 -13.01 -25.52 20.10
CA ASP A 329 -11.66 -26.03 20.34
C ASP A 329 -11.09 -26.78 19.11
N ASN A 330 -11.37 -26.32 17.89
CA ASN A 330 -10.89 -26.96 16.66
C ASN A 330 -9.55 -26.43 16.12
N GLY A 331 -9.01 -25.38 16.74
CA GLY A 331 -7.75 -24.73 16.38
C GLY A 331 -7.89 -23.65 15.30
N VAL A 332 -9.10 -23.15 15.04
CA VAL A 332 -9.39 -22.07 14.11
C VAL A 332 -10.29 -21.06 14.81
N ALA A 333 -10.03 -19.76 14.64
CA ALA A 333 -10.90 -18.76 15.23
C ALA A 333 -12.30 -18.79 14.60
N ASP A 334 -13.34 -18.66 15.43
CA ASP A 334 -14.75 -18.80 15.05
C ASP A 334 -15.14 -17.86 13.88
N TRP A 335 -14.57 -16.65 13.83
CA TRP A 335 -14.89 -15.66 12.79
C TRP A 335 -14.34 -16.09 11.42
N VAL A 336 -13.18 -16.74 11.38
CA VAL A 336 -12.57 -17.28 10.16
C VAL A 336 -13.43 -18.42 9.60
N GLU A 337 -14.00 -19.27 10.45
CA GLU A 337 -14.84 -20.39 10.01
C GLU A 337 -16.21 -19.96 9.48
N ASN A 338 -16.78 -18.92 10.08
CA ASN A 338 -18.10 -18.42 9.70
C ASN A 338 -18.05 -17.51 8.46
N GLY A 339 -16.86 -17.23 7.92
CA GLY A 339 -16.68 -16.32 6.79
C GLY A 339 -17.07 -14.88 7.14
N SER A 340 -16.91 -14.49 8.41
CA SER A 340 -16.99 -13.08 8.80
C SER A 340 -15.78 -12.35 8.22
N ALA A 341 -15.95 -11.07 7.91
CA ALA A 341 -14.86 -10.19 7.46
C ALA A 341 -13.85 -9.87 8.59
N GLY A 342 -14.14 -10.26 9.85
CA GLY A 342 -13.22 -10.10 10.97
C GLY A 342 -13.33 -8.72 11.60
N PHE A 343 -12.20 -8.03 11.77
CA PHE A 343 -12.13 -6.77 12.49
C PHE A 343 -11.29 -5.74 11.72
N TYR A 344 -11.82 -4.52 11.61
CA TYR A 344 -11.14 -3.37 11.00
C TYR A 344 -10.25 -2.67 12.03
N VAL A 345 -9.02 -2.35 11.66
CA VAL A 345 -8.00 -1.75 12.51
C VAL A 345 -7.85 -0.27 12.18
N HIS A 346 -8.34 0.59 13.09
CA HIS A 346 -8.23 2.04 12.99
C HIS A 346 -6.82 2.55 13.29
N ARG A 347 -6.14 1.90 14.24
CA ARG A 347 -4.82 2.28 14.70
C ARG A 347 -4.06 1.05 15.16
N ALA A 348 -2.79 1.00 14.81
CA ALA A 348 -1.89 -0.03 15.33
C ALA A 348 -0.48 0.53 15.53
N GLU A 349 0.02 0.44 16.76
CA GLU A 349 1.36 0.88 17.15
C GLU A 349 2.15 -0.26 17.79
N LEU A 350 3.41 -0.41 17.35
CA LEU A 350 4.38 -1.27 18.00
C LEU A 350 5.38 -0.41 18.79
N ILE A 351 5.44 -0.64 20.09
CA ILE A 351 6.25 0.15 21.03
C ILE A 351 7.40 -0.71 21.53
N ILE A 352 8.64 -0.22 21.38
CA ILE A 352 9.86 -0.96 21.74
C ILE A 352 10.77 -0.09 22.59
N ASN A 353 11.16 -0.62 23.75
CA ASN A 353 12.14 -0.02 24.64
C ASN A 353 13.52 -0.63 24.42
N HIS A 354 14.50 0.18 24.06
CA HIS A 354 15.86 -0.28 23.75
C HIS A 354 16.91 0.82 23.98
N GLU A 355 18.20 0.49 23.87
CA GLU A 355 19.27 1.48 23.76
C GLU A 355 19.43 1.93 22.28
N ILE A 356 19.72 3.21 22.05
CA ILE A 356 20.04 3.75 20.72
C ILE A 356 21.16 2.94 20.09
N THR A 357 20.86 2.37 18.92
CA THR A 357 21.81 1.53 18.19
C THR A 357 22.77 2.40 17.37
N ASN A 358 23.74 1.77 16.73
CA ASN A 358 24.69 2.43 15.85
C ASN A 358 24.57 2.02 14.39
N ASN A 359 23.75 1.01 14.13
CA ASN A 359 23.56 0.47 12.81
C ASN A 359 22.20 0.92 12.29
N PRO A 360 22.15 1.75 11.24
CA PRO A 360 20.88 2.18 10.69
C PRO A 360 20.13 1.07 9.94
N ASN A 361 20.72 -0.13 9.83
CA ASN A 361 20.10 -1.30 9.24
C ASN A 361 19.53 -2.27 10.26
N ASP A 362 19.46 -1.90 11.54
CA ASP A 362 18.72 -2.67 12.53
C ASP A 362 17.21 -2.53 12.25
N GLN A 363 16.56 -3.64 11.90
CA GLN A 363 15.20 -3.67 11.36
C GLN A 363 14.22 -4.35 12.31
N ILE A 364 12.95 -3.97 12.18
CA ILE A 364 11.81 -4.63 12.83
C ILE A 364 10.87 -5.03 11.69
N ARG A 365 10.49 -6.30 11.62
CA ARG A 365 9.56 -6.83 10.60
C ARG A 365 8.39 -7.55 11.27
N PRO A 366 7.30 -6.82 11.55
CA PRO A 366 6.04 -7.40 11.98
C PRO A 366 5.43 -8.27 10.88
N GLU A 367 4.96 -9.48 11.21
CA GLU A 367 4.50 -10.53 10.27
C GLU A 367 5.47 -10.83 9.11
N ASP A 368 6.76 -10.58 9.37
CA ASP A 368 7.84 -10.58 8.37
C ASP A 368 7.59 -9.68 7.14
N TYR A 369 6.76 -8.64 7.30
CA TYR A 369 6.66 -7.58 6.32
C TYR A 369 7.87 -6.66 6.43
N GLU A 370 8.45 -6.33 5.27
CA GLU A 370 9.33 -5.19 5.11
C GLU A 370 8.50 -4.03 4.58
N ASN A 371 8.59 -2.89 5.24
CA ASN A 371 7.86 -1.70 4.86
C ASN A 371 8.84 -0.55 4.62
N GLU A 372 9.10 -0.29 3.34
CA GLU A 372 9.92 0.83 2.90
C GLU A 372 9.12 2.13 2.73
N ALA A 373 7.78 2.06 2.69
CA ALA A 373 6.90 3.24 2.59
C ALA A 373 6.96 4.10 3.85
N ALA A 374 7.10 3.46 5.02
CA ALA A 374 7.43 4.15 6.26
C ALA A 374 8.85 4.73 6.19
N ILE A 375 8.97 6.03 5.90
CA ILE A 375 10.25 6.70 5.60
C ILE A 375 10.62 7.80 6.60
N GLY A 376 9.68 8.22 7.47
CA GLY A 376 9.82 9.37 8.35
C GLY A 376 9.85 10.70 7.59
N ARG A 377 10.48 11.73 8.18
CA ARG A 377 10.49 13.07 7.58
C ARG A 377 11.45 13.18 6.39
N LEU A 378 10.89 13.38 5.21
CA LEU A 378 11.58 13.76 3.98
C LEU A 378 12.00 15.25 3.96
N PRO A 379 12.79 15.70 2.96
CA PRO A 379 13.09 17.12 2.76
C PRO A 379 11.82 17.91 2.46
N SER A 380 11.65 19.06 3.11
CA SER A 380 10.53 19.95 2.76
C SER A 380 10.77 20.60 1.39
N TYR A 381 9.74 20.73 0.56
CA TYR A 381 9.83 21.32 -0.77
C TYR A 381 8.58 22.11 -1.17
N TYR A 382 8.74 22.96 -2.19
CA TYR A 382 7.63 23.60 -2.91
C TYR A 382 7.68 23.16 -4.37
N VAL A 383 6.52 22.90 -4.95
CA VAL A 383 6.36 22.69 -6.39
C VAL A 383 6.14 24.05 -7.05
N VAL A 384 7.02 24.42 -7.97
CA VAL A 384 7.01 25.75 -8.60
C VAL A 384 7.26 25.66 -10.09
N ARG A 385 6.72 26.62 -10.84
CA ARG A 385 7.10 26.83 -12.24
C ARG A 385 8.51 27.42 -12.29
N ASP A 386 9.36 26.91 -13.17
CA ASP A 386 10.69 27.51 -13.37
C ASP A 386 10.53 28.94 -13.92
N PRO A 387 11.05 29.98 -13.23
CA PRO A 387 11.02 31.35 -13.75
C PRO A 387 11.81 31.54 -15.06
N ALA A 388 12.73 30.63 -15.38
CA ALA A 388 13.47 30.63 -16.65
C ALA A 388 12.73 29.90 -17.78
N ASP A 389 11.93 28.88 -17.44
CA ASP A 389 11.11 28.10 -18.36
C ASP A 389 9.73 27.79 -17.75
N ALA A 390 8.72 28.58 -18.14
CA ALA A 390 7.38 28.44 -17.57
C ALA A 390 6.63 27.14 -17.97
N SER A 391 7.18 26.34 -18.88
CA SER A 391 6.70 24.98 -19.17
C SER A 391 7.26 23.93 -18.21
N ASN A 392 8.34 24.24 -17.51
CA ASN A 392 9.01 23.32 -16.61
C ASN A 392 8.53 23.51 -15.16
N THR A 393 8.51 22.41 -14.41
CA THR A 393 8.15 22.37 -13.00
C THR A 393 9.34 21.89 -12.19
N LEU A 394 9.57 22.52 -11.04
CA LEU A 394 10.67 22.23 -10.14
C LEU A 394 10.13 21.92 -8.74
N TRP A 395 10.78 20.99 -8.04
CA TRP A 395 10.67 20.89 -6.59
C TRP A 395 11.85 21.62 -5.97
N VAL A 396 11.59 22.59 -5.10
CA VAL A 396 12.62 23.51 -4.63
C VAL A 396 12.64 23.62 -3.11
N SER A 397 13.84 23.75 -2.55
CA SER A 397 13.99 23.81 -1.09
C SER A 397 13.47 25.14 -0.53
N PRO A 398 12.62 25.11 0.52
CA PRO A 398 12.11 26.30 1.18
C PRO A 398 13.07 26.85 2.23
N ARG A 399 14.14 26.14 2.59
CA ARG A 399 15.01 26.47 3.73
C ARG A 399 16.49 26.27 3.44
N ASP A 400 17.32 26.89 4.26
CA ASP A 400 18.77 26.70 4.20
C ASP A 400 19.14 25.36 4.86
N SER A 401 20.02 24.59 4.23
CA SER A 401 20.52 23.30 4.72
C SER A 401 21.97 23.05 4.30
N TYR A 402 22.43 21.81 4.48
CA TYR A 402 23.72 21.31 4.06
C TYR A 402 23.58 19.93 3.43
N ASN A 403 24.51 19.57 2.55
CA ASN A 403 24.64 18.20 2.09
C ASN A 403 25.47 17.35 3.09
N GLY A 404 25.49 16.03 2.91
CA GLY A 404 26.26 15.12 3.78
C GLY A 404 27.76 15.43 3.91
N GLU A 405 28.35 16.15 2.97
CA GLU A 405 29.77 16.58 2.98
C GLU A 405 29.99 17.93 3.69
N GLY A 406 28.92 18.65 4.03
CA GLY A 406 28.94 19.97 4.64
C GLY A 406 29.01 21.14 3.66
N THR A 407 28.69 20.90 2.39
CA THR A 407 28.42 21.93 1.39
C THR A 407 27.09 22.61 1.72
N PHE A 408 27.07 23.94 1.65
CA PHE A 408 25.88 24.73 1.96
C PHE A 408 24.85 24.64 0.83
N LEU A 409 23.62 24.30 1.17
CA LEU A 409 22.47 24.20 0.28
C LEU A 409 21.52 25.37 0.61
N PRO A 410 21.59 26.51 -0.10
CA PRO A 410 20.73 27.66 0.19
C PRO A 410 19.28 27.40 -0.21
N SER A 411 18.34 27.98 0.54
CA SER A 411 16.93 28.03 0.13
C SER A 411 16.79 28.60 -1.28
N TYR A 412 15.87 28.04 -2.05
CA TYR A 412 15.50 28.57 -3.36
C TYR A 412 14.83 29.95 -3.25
N PHE A 413 14.23 30.22 -2.10
CA PHE A 413 13.57 31.47 -1.77
C PHE A 413 14.47 32.38 -0.94
N ARG A 414 14.24 33.68 -1.06
CA ARG A 414 14.77 34.63 -0.09
C ARG A 414 14.08 34.41 1.26
N LEU A 415 14.87 34.27 2.32
CA LEU A 415 14.36 34.10 3.67
C LEU A 415 14.42 35.40 4.48
N THR A 416 13.51 35.50 5.46
CA THR A 416 13.53 36.51 6.53
C THR A 416 14.59 36.18 7.58
N GLU A 417 14.81 37.07 8.55
CA GLU A 417 15.75 36.82 9.66
C GLU A 417 15.35 35.62 10.54
N THR A 418 14.08 35.20 10.52
CA THR A 418 13.56 34.04 11.25
C THR A 418 13.62 32.74 10.44
N GLY A 419 14.07 32.79 9.18
CA GLY A 419 14.16 31.62 8.30
C GLY A 419 12.90 31.30 7.51
N GLU A 420 11.84 32.12 7.62
CA GLU A 420 10.62 31.98 6.83
C GLU A 420 10.78 32.59 5.43
N ILE A 421 10.03 32.09 4.44
CA ILE A 421 9.99 32.65 3.08
C ILE A 421 9.52 34.11 3.11
N ASP A 422 10.32 35.02 2.57
CA ASP A 422 10.01 36.45 2.51
C ASP A 422 9.08 36.78 1.32
N MET A 423 7.82 37.03 1.65
CA MET A 423 6.76 37.36 0.68
C MET A 423 6.74 38.84 0.24
N VAL A 424 7.67 39.68 0.71
CA VAL A 424 7.66 41.13 0.39
C VAL A 424 8.48 41.44 -0.86
N ALA A 425 7.82 41.82 -1.96
CA ALA A 425 8.52 42.19 -3.20
C ALA A 425 9.52 43.36 -3.01
N GLN A 426 10.75 43.18 -3.47
CA GLN A 426 11.78 44.23 -3.52
C GLN A 426 12.19 44.54 -4.97
N PRO A 427 12.75 45.74 -5.24
CA PRO A 427 13.17 46.10 -6.59
C PRO A 427 14.23 45.15 -7.16
N GLY A 428 13.90 44.53 -8.30
CA GLY A 428 14.77 43.60 -9.02
C GLY A 428 14.61 42.13 -8.63
N ASP A 429 13.60 41.80 -7.82
CA ASP A 429 13.27 40.41 -7.52
C ASP A 429 12.64 39.67 -8.68
N VAL A 430 12.85 38.36 -8.67
CA VAL A 430 12.21 37.40 -9.58
C VAL A 430 11.18 36.66 -8.73
N ALA A 431 9.90 36.83 -9.10
CA ALA A 431 8.81 36.11 -8.45
C ALA A 431 8.90 34.62 -8.78
N VAL A 432 8.58 33.78 -7.81
CA VAL A 432 8.41 32.33 -7.95
C VAL A 432 6.93 32.04 -7.81
N THR A 433 6.38 31.26 -8.74
CA THR A 433 4.95 30.93 -8.76
C THR A 433 4.74 29.43 -8.68
N ASP A 434 3.65 29.02 -8.04
CA ASP A 434 3.15 27.65 -8.10
C ASP A 434 2.64 27.29 -9.52
N PRO A 435 2.28 26.03 -9.78
CA PRO A 435 1.65 25.61 -11.03
C PRO A 435 0.37 26.35 -11.38
N ASP A 436 -0.36 26.94 -10.44
CA ASP A 436 -1.55 27.76 -10.70
C ASP A 436 -1.25 29.23 -11.03
N GLY A 437 0.01 29.65 -10.89
CA GLY A 437 0.46 31.01 -11.16
C GLY A 437 0.34 31.97 -9.99
N ASN A 438 0.02 31.49 -8.78
CA ASN A 438 0.08 32.30 -7.56
C ASN A 438 1.54 32.50 -7.12
N VAL A 439 1.86 33.69 -6.63
CA VAL A 439 3.22 33.98 -6.15
C VAL A 439 3.41 33.36 -4.76
N VAL A 440 4.34 32.42 -4.66
CA VAL A 440 4.69 31.70 -3.43
C VAL A 440 6.01 32.16 -2.81
N GLY A 441 6.72 33.09 -3.47
CA GLY A 441 7.90 33.76 -2.91
C GLY A 441 8.74 34.47 -3.95
N PHE A 442 9.97 34.84 -3.58
CA PHE A 442 10.94 35.48 -4.47
C PHE A 442 12.28 34.75 -4.44
N ARG A 443 12.96 34.66 -5.58
CA ARG A 443 14.24 33.93 -5.71
C ARG A 443 15.32 34.48 -4.78
N ASN A 444 16.08 33.56 -4.18
CA ASN A 444 17.26 33.87 -3.39
C ASN A 444 18.41 34.41 -4.28
N LYS A 445 19.30 35.22 -3.69
CA LYS A 445 20.45 35.82 -4.37
C LYS A 445 21.69 35.81 -3.48
N ASP A 446 22.84 35.54 -4.07
CA ASP A 446 24.14 35.70 -3.40
C ASP A 446 24.51 37.19 -3.22
N ALA A 447 25.64 37.44 -2.54
CA ALA A 447 26.15 38.81 -2.31
C ALA A 447 26.52 39.58 -3.59
N MET A 448 26.63 38.89 -4.74
CA MET A 448 26.94 39.47 -6.05
C MET A 448 25.66 39.69 -6.89
N GLY A 449 24.50 39.24 -6.41
CA GLY A 449 23.20 39.36 -7.06
C GLY A 449 22.86 38.22 -8.01
N ASN A 450 23.65 37.13 -8.03
CA ASN A 450 23.34 35.94 -8.81
C ASN A 450 22.24 35.14 -8.14
N LEU A 451 21.32 34.57 -8.92
CA LEU A 451 20.28 33.68 -8.39
C LEU A 451 20.93 32.42 -7.85
N ILE A 452 20.51 32.01 -6.65
CA ILE A 452 20.96 30.77 -5.99
C ILE A 452 19.73 30.01 -5.48
N GLY A 453 19.91 28.76 -5.12
CA GLY A 453 18.84 27.94 -4.58
C GLY A 453 19.03 26.47 -4.85
N THR A 454 18.56 25.66 -3.92
CA THR A 454 18.54 24.21 -4.06
C THR A 454 17.27 23.77 -4.79
N VAL A 455 17.46 23.05 -5.90
CA VAL A 455 16.42 22.29 -6.61
C VAL A 455 16.59 20.84 -6.21
N PHE A 456 15.49 20.18 -5.86
CA PHE A 456 15.41 18.78 -5.49
C PHE A 456 14.94 17.90 -6.65
N ARG A 457 14.02 18.40 -7.48
CA ARG A 457 13.51 17.71 -8.68
C ARG A 457 13.35 18.72 -9.82
N ASP A 458 13.69 18.32 -11.04
CA ASP A 458 13.57 19.12 -12.26
C ASP A 458 12.99 18.24 -13.37
N LEU A 459 11.73 18.50 -13.76
CA LEU A 459 11.03 17.66 -14.72
C LEU A 459 11.63 17.71 -16.13
N SER A 460 12.43 18.74 -16.46
CA SER A 460 13.15 18.76 -17.74
C SER A 460 14.26 17.71 -17.83
N LEU A 461 14.72 17.17 -16.68
CA LEU A 461 15.67 16.06 -16.65
C LEU A 461 15.02 14.72 -16.99
N ALA A 462 13.75 14.54 -16.63
CA ALA A 462 12.96 13.37 -17.02
C ALA A 462 12.81 13.30 -18.54
N ASP A 463 12.42 14.42 -19.17
CA ASP A 463 12.34 14.54 -20.63
C ASP A 463 13.70 14.24 -21.29
N ALA A 464 14.80 14.76 -20.70
CA ALA A 464 16.14 14.52 -21.21
C ALA A 464 16.53 13.03 -21.12
N ALA A 465 16.23 12.37 -20.00
CA ALA A 465 16.49 10.95 -19.79
C ALA A 465 15.71 10.10 -20.82
N ALA A 466 14.42 10.37 -21.01
CA ALA A 466 13.61 9.66 -22.01
C ALA A 466 14.13 9.83 -23.45
N THR A 467 14.75 10.97 -23.77
CA THR A 467 15.34 11.20 -25.11
C THR A 467 16.75 10.63 -25.29
N ALA A 468 17.40 10.18 -24.22
CA ALA A 468 18.80 9.80 -24.23
C ALA A 468 19.07 8.38 -24.77
N ASP A 469 18.02 7.58 -25.04
CA ASP A 469 18.14 6.23 -25.60
C ASP A 469 19.12 5.36 -24.78
N LEU A 470 19.01 5.47 -23.46
CA LEU A 470 19.86 4.74 -22.53
C LEU A 470 19.53 3.25 -22.60
N THR A 471 20.56 2.40 -22.56
CA THR A 471 20.40 0.94 -22.45
C THR A 471 19.94 0.49 -21.06
N PHE A 472 19.42 1.41 -20.24
CA PHE A 472 18.93 1.20 -18.89
C PHE A 472 17.98 2.33 -18.48
N ASP A 473 17.05 2.04 -17.56
CA ASP A 473 16.15 3.03 -16.95
C ASP A 473 16.13 2.88 -15.43
N THR A 474 15.90 4.00 -14.73
CA THR A 474 15.68 4.02 -13.27
C THR A 474 14.67 5.09 -12.91
N GLU A 475 13.80 4.75 -11.95
CA GLU A 475 12.74 5.62 -11.43
C GLU A 475 13.23 7.04 -11.10
N ASP A 476 14.33 7.20 -10.37
CA ASP A 476 14.84 8.53 -10.00
C ASP A 476 15.14 9.44 -11.22
N LEU A 477 15.64 8.85 -12.31
CA LEU A 477 15.96 9.57 -13.55
C LEU A 477 14.71 9.85 -14.38
N SER A 478 13.81 8.87 -14.50
CA SER A 478 12.53 9.04 -15.17
C SER A 478 11.64 10.07 -14.44
N GLU A 479 11.86 10.25 -13.13
CA GLU A 479 11.20 11.25 -12.31
C GLU A 479 11.91 12.61 -12.29
N GLY A 480 13.19 12.69 -12.65
CA GLY A 480 13.97 13.94 -12.68
C GLY A 480 14.46 14.41 -11.30
N PHE A 481 14.67 13.50 -10.34
CA PHE A 481 15.26 13.85 -9.04
C PHE A 481 16.74 14.28 -9.17
N THR A 482 17.16 15.19 -8.30
CA THR A 482 18.53 15.70 -8.25
C THR A 482 19.29 15.15 -7.04
N ALA A 483 20.62 15.17 -7.11
CA ALA A 483 21.50 14.80 -5.99
C ALA A 483 21.19 15.52 -4.66
N ASN A 484 20.64 16.74 -4.71
CA ASN A 484 20.31 17.50 -3.49
C ASN A 484 19.15 16.86 -2.71
N TRP A 485 18.24 16.15 -3.39
CA TRP A 485 17.13 15.46 -2.73
C TRP A 485 17.67 14.44 -1.74
N TYR A 486 18.58 13.57 -2.18
CA TYR A 486 19.17 12.49 -1.36
C TYR A 486 20.25 12.97 -0.39
N THR A 487 20.97 14.05 -0.70
CA THR A 487 22.12 14.48 0.12
C THR A 487 21.81 15.46 1.22
N THR A 488 20.66 16.14 1.17
CA THR A 488 20.31 17.15 2.15
C THR A 488 20.13 16.55 3.55
N VAL A 489 20.61 17.26 4.57
CA VAL A 489 20.42 16.87 5.98
C VAL A 489 19.07 17.31 6.54
N ASP A 490 18.19 17.89 5.72
CA ASP A 490 16.81 18.28 6.09
C ASP A 490 15.89 17.06 6.17
N ARG A 491 16.23 16.08 7.00
CA ARG A 491 15.55 14.79 7.08
C ARG A 491 15.48 14.31 8.53
N GLU A 492 14.52 13.46 8.86
CA GLU A 492 14.44 12.79 10.16
C GLU A 492 13.67 11.48 10.01
N PRO A 493 14.38 10.36 9.75
CA PRO A 493 13.73 9.09 9.40
C PRO A 493 13.10 8.35 10.59
N PHE A 494 13.36 8.78 11.83
CA PHE A 494 12.88 8.09 13.05
C PHE A 494 11.84 8.93 13.80
N GLU A 495 11.20 9.88 13.13
CA GLU A 495 10.09 10.66 13.65
C GLU A 495 8.92 10.63 12.67
N TRP A 496 7.73 10.72 13.23
CA TRP A 496 6.48 10.90 12.50
C TRP A 496 6.53 12.20 11.71
N SER A 497 6.14 12.18 10.44
CA SER A 497 6.21 13.30 9.51
C SER A 497 4.81 13.83 9.21
N TYR A 498 4.58 15.10 9.49
CA TYR A 498 3.31 15.77 9.21
C TYR A 498 3.50 16.93 8.23
N ASP A 499 2.59 17.09 7.28
CA ASP A 499 2.59 18.23 6.38
C ASP A 499 1.85 19.42 6.99
N LYS A 500 2.54 20.55 7.07
CA LYS A 500 1.96 21.81 7.51
C LYS A 500 0.88 22.35 6.57
N PHE A 501 0.91 21.93 5.31
CA PHE A 501 -0.02 22.41 4.28
C PHE A 501 -0.65 21.23 3.52
N ALA A 502 -1.18 20.23 4.22
CA ALA A 502 -1.80 19.04 3.63
C ALA A 502 -2.85 19.35 2.54
N ASP A 503 -3.62 20.43 2.69
CA ASP A 503 -4.61 20.90 1.71
C ASP A 503 -4.00 21.54 0.43
N ASP A 504 -2.68 21.75 0.37
CA ASP A 504 -2.00 22.43 -0.74
C ASP A 504 -1.03 21.47 -1.45
N PRO A 505 -1.39 20.95 -2.64
CA PRO A 505 -0.59 19.94 -3.35
C PRO A 505 0.77 20.48 -3.86
N TYR A 506 1.02 21.78 -3.72
CA TYR A 506 2.26 22.42 -4.17
C TYR A 506 3.21 22.77 -3.02
N LYS A 507 2.86 22.43 -1.76
CA LYS A 507 3.63 22.81 -0.57
C LYS A 507 3.81 21.67 0.42
N GLN A 508 4.82 20.84 0.17
CA GLN A 508 5.18 19.80 1.13
C GLN A 508 6.15 20.33 2.21
N VAL A 509 5.62 20.86 3.31
CA VAL A 509 6.44 21.44 4.39
C VAL A 509 6.30 20.63 5.66
N PHE A 510 7.22 19.67 5.79
CA PHE A 510 7.17 18.71 6.86
C PHE A 510 7.69 19.22 8.22
N GLU A 511 6.94 18.90 9.27
CA GLU A 511 7.32 18.94 10.68
C GLU A 511 7.40 17.50 11.21
N SER A 512 8.21 17.27 12.26
CA SER A 512 8.40 15.91 12.78
C SER A 512 8.33 15.81 14.30
N PHE A 513 7.79 14.70 14.78
CA PHE A 513 7.53 14.43 16.20
C PHE A 513 7.94 13.02 16.59
N ARG A 514 8.37 12.84 17.85
CA ARG A 514 8.75 11.51 18.39
C ARG A 514 7.55 10.60 18.62
N SER A 515 6.36 11.16 18.69
CA SER A 515 5.12 10.42 18.94
C SER A 515 3.92 11.18 18.37
N ARG A 516 2.84 10.46 18.05
CA ARG A 516 1.56 11.07 17.67
C ARG A 516 1.02 11.98 18.76
N GLU A 517 1.18 11.61 20.03
CA GLU A 517 0.70 12.42 21.15
C GLU A 517 1.40 13.79 21.22
N ASP A 518 2.69 13.85 20.86
CA ASP A 518 3.42 15.11 20.77
C ASP A 518 2.96 15.96 19.57
N ALA A 519 2.59 15.32 18.45
CA ALA A 519 2.06 15.98 17.26
C ALA A 519 0.66 16.57 17.54
N GLU A 520 -0.23 15.78 18.15
CA GLU A 520 -1.55 16.23 18.62
C GLU A 520 -1.44 17.42 19.57
N ALA A 521 -0.50 17.37 20.52
CA ALA A 521 -0.23 18.47 21.44
C ALA A 521 0.30 19.74 20.73
N ALA A 522 0.93 19.58 19.56
CA ALA A 522 1.36 20.65 18.68
C ALA A 522 0.26 21.15 17.72
N GLY A 523 -0.89 20.44 17.66
CA GLY A 523 -2.06 20.80 16.86
C GLY A 523 -2.12 20.10 15.50
N TYR A 524 -1.42 18.99 15.33
CA TYR A 524 -1.50 18.12 14.15
C TYR A 524 -2.46 16.94 14.39
N SER A 525 -3.07 16.45 13.33
CA SER A 525 -4.01 15.33 13.27
C SER A 525 -3.58 14.33 12.20
N ASP A 526 -4.27 13.19 12.14
CA ASP A 526 -3.95 12.13 11.15
C ASP A 526 -4.19 12.59 9.70
N ASP A 527 -5.06 13.58 9.45
CA ASP A 527 -5.27 14.19 8.13
C ASP A 527 -4.00 14.87 7.59
N GLU A 528 -3.11 15.31 8.49
CA GLU A 528 -1.84 15.94 8.14
C GLU A 528 -0.67 14.94 8.18
N LEU A 529 -0.91 13.69 8.58
CA LEU A 529 0.13 12.66 8.66
C LEU A 529 0.53 12.22 7.25
N VAL A 530 1.82 12.31 6.96
CA VAL A 530 2.38 11.91 5.66
C VAL A 530 3.01 10.53 5.73
N SER A 531 3.75 10.26 6.82
CA SER A 531 4.39 8.98 7.05
C SER A 531 4.80 8.86 8.51
N GLY A 532 4.68 7.66 9.05
CA GLY A 532 5.25 7.25 10.33
C GLY A 532 6.78 7.13 10.28
N PRO A 533 7.41 6.81 11.44
CA PRO A 533 8.84 6.54 11.47
C PRO A 533 9.17 5.21 10.80
N ARG A 534 10.37 5.11 10.22
CA ARG A 534 10.88 3.87 9.62
C ARG A 534 10.76 2.69 10.58
N TRP A 535 10.42 1.51 10.06
CA TRP A 535 10.33 0.25 10.81
C TRP A 535 11.71 -0.30 11.19
N ARG A 536 12.41 0.42 12.07
CA ARG A 536 13.80 0.21 12.46
C ARG A 536 14.03 0.58 13.92
N LEU A 537 15.01 -0.06 14.55
CA LEU A 537 15.51 0.41 15.84
C LEU A 537 16.22 1.75 15.63
N THR A 538 15.95 2.74 16.49
CA THR A 538 16.52 4.09 16.33
C THR A 538 18.06 4.07 16.45
N PRO A 539 18.82 4.40 15.37
CA PRO A 539 20.26 4.54 15.37
C PRO A 539 20.71 6.01 15.54
N ASN A 540 22.01 6.24 15.71
CA ASN A 540 22.57 7.60 15.70
C ASN A 540 22.74 8.24 14.31
N LYS A 541 22.42 7.54 13.21
CA LYS A 541 22.74 7.93 11.83
C LYS A 541 21.49 8.08 10.97
N PHE A 542 21.55 8.90 9.92
CA PHE A 542 20.45 9.09 8.97
C PHE A 542 20.03 7.82 8.19
N GLY A 543 20.91 6.82 8.07
CA GLY A 543 20.60 5.58 7.36
C GLY A 543 20.88 5.60 5.86
N GLN A 544 20.11 4.86 5.07
CA GLN A 544 20.43 4.42 3.69
C GLN A 544 20.94 5.54 2.77
N ASP A 545 20.36 6.73 2.85
CA ASP A 545 20.74 7.87 2.01
C ASP A 545 22.01 8.60 2.47
N LEU A 546 22.24 8.63 3.79
CA LEU A 546 23.37 9.32 4.43
C LEU A 546 24.05 8.40 5.48
N PRO A 547 24.54 7.20 5.09
CA PRO A 547 24.83 6.09 6.02
C PRO A 547 26.04 6.33 6.93
N GLY A 548 26.82 7.38 6.67
CA GLY A 548 27.99 7.76 7.46
C GLY A 548 27.81 8.98 8.35
N LEU A 549 26.65 9.65 8.31
CA LEU A 549 26.43 10.91 9.00
C LEU A 549 25.48 10.74 10.19
N GLU A 550 25.87 11.29 11.34
CA GLU A 550 25.04 11.30 12.55
C GLU A 550 23.89 12.31 12.44
N VAL A 551 22.76 12.05 13.10
CA VAL A 551 21.62 12.99 13.10
C VAL A 551 21.89 14.16 14.06
N PRO A 552 21.82 15.43 13.61
CA PRO A 552 22.13 16.56 14.45
C PRO A 552 20.99 16.93 15.41
N LEU A 553 21.32 17.31 16.65
CA LEU A 553 20.32 17.78 17.63
C LEU A 553 19.63 19.07 17.16
N THR A 554 20.39 19.99 16.58
CA THR A 554 19.83 21.17 15.90
C THR A 554 19.74 20.88 14.39
N PRO A 555 18.53 20.81 13.82
CA PRO A 555 18.33 20.51 12.40
C PRO A 555 19.10 21.46 11.48
N ASN A 556 19.47 20.99 10.28
CA ASN A 556 20.10 21.80 9.23
C ASN A 556 21.39 22.51 9.65
N THR A 557 22.12 21.96 10.63
CA THR A 557 23.46 22.44 11.00
C THR A 557 24.55 21.82 10.11
N LYS A 558 25.69 22.51 10.02
CA LYS A 558 26.81 22.09 9.16
C LYS A 558 27.56 20.88 9.74
N PRO A 559 27.68 19.75 9.01
CA PRO A 559 28.55 18.64 9.40
C PRO A 559 30.06 18.96 9.22
N PRO A 560 30.97 18.25 9.92
CA PRO A 560 30.71 17.16 10.87
C PRO A 560 30.24 17.68 12.25
N TYR A 561 29.34 16.93 12.87
CA TYR A 561 28.74 17.31 14.15
C TYR A 561 29.71 17.07 15.31
N GLN A 562 29.62 17.96 16.31
CA GLN A 562 30.31 17.78 17.58
C GLN A 562 29.40 16.98 18.52
N ARG A 563 29.99 16.31 19.53
CA ARG A 563 29.25 15.46 20.47
C ARG A 563 28.04 16.15 21.14
N ASP A 564 28.12 17.46 21.36
CA ASP A 564 27.04 18.28 21.95
C ASP A 564 25.90 18.61 20.99
N ASN A 565 26.03 18.25 19.70
CA ASN A 565 25.02 18.43 18.67
C ASN A 565 24.64 17.10 17.99
N ILE A 566 24.78 15.96 18.69
CA ILE A 566 24.27 14.66 18.24
C ILE A 566 22.90 14.46 18.89
N LYS A 567 21.87 14.15 18.10
CA LYS A 567 20.49 13.98 18.57
C LYS A 567 20.30 12.68 19.34
N TYR A 568 20.87 11.59 18.84
CA TYR A 568 20.75 10.25 19.39
C TYR A 568 22.13 9.71 19.79
N PRO A 569 22.59 9.92 21.03
CA PRO A 569 23.84 9.34 21.49
C PRO A 569 23.71 7.82 21.64
N THR A 570 24.59 7.05 20.99
CA THR A 570 24.60 5.59 21.10
C THR A 570 24.67 5.10 22.55
N GLY A 571 23.84 4.11 22.89
CA GLY A 571 23.78 3.50 24.22
C GLY A 571 22.95 4.28 25.25
N GLU A 572 22.19 5.30 24.84
CA GLU A 572 21.17 5.92 25.69
C GLU A 572 19.81 5.23 25.46
N ASP A 573 19.00 5.10 26.52
CA ASP A 573 17.66 4.51 26.46
C ASP A 573 16.73 5.34 25.55
N ILE A 574 15.93 4.65 24.74
CA ILE A 574 14.96 5.26 23.84
C ILE A 574 13.72 4.37 23.67
N VAL A 575 12.60 5.03 23.35
CA VAL A 575 11.35 4.39 22.92
C VAL A 575 11.20 4.61 21.43
N THR A 576 11.08 3.52 20.68
CA THR A 576 10.68 3.54 19.27
C THR A 576 9.21 3.14 19.20
N LYS A 577 8.40 3.96 18.53
CA LYS A 577 6.97 3.68 18.25
C LYS A 577 6.81 3.59 16.75
N LEU A 578 6.36 2.46 16.22
CA LEU A 578 6.09 2.28 14.79
C LEU A 578 4.60 2.42 14.50
N ASN A 579 4.26 2.92 13.31
CA ASN A 579 2.92 2.85 12.76
C ASN A 579 2.80 1.58 11.92
N LEU A 580 1.98 0.62 12.34
CA LEU A 580 1.83 -0.63 11.59
C LEU A 580 0.93 -0.49 10.35
N LEU A 581 0.16 0.60 10.26
CA LEU A 581 -0.74 0.91 9.15
C LEU A 581 -0.14 1.88 8.11
N ASP A 582 1.14 2.24 8.24
CA ASP A 582 1.80 3.19 7.34
C ASP A 582 2.29 2.52 6.05
N TRP A 583 1.43 2.36 5.06
CA TRP A 583 1.73 1.63 3.82
C TRP A 583 1.62 2.52 2.58
N GLU A 584 2.28 2.10 1.50
CA GLU A 584 1.97 2.61 0.18
C GLU A 584 0.70 1.90 -0.31
N GLY A 585 -0.41 2.64 -0.41
CA GLY A 585 -1.72 2.05 -0.66
C GLY A 585 -2.37 1.52 0.62
N GLU A 586 -3.22 0.50 0.48
CA GLU A 586 -3.91 -0.11 1.62
C GLU A 586 -2.97 -1.03 2.41
N SER A 587 -3.09 -0.99 3.73
CA SER A 587 -2.28 -1.83 4.60
C SER A 587 -2.82 -3.27 4.62
N PRO A 588 -1.97 -4.31 4.46
CA PRO A 588 -2.39 -5.68 4.73
C PRO A 588 -2.81 -5.87 6.20
N LEU A 589 -2.31 -5.01 7.10
CA LEU A 589 -2.64 -5.01 8.52
C LEU A 589 -3.88 -4.15 8.84
N LYS A 590 -4.63 -3.69 7.83
CA LYS A 590 -5.89 -2.95 8.02
C LYS A 590 -6.99 -3.81 8.64
N ASN A 591 -6.97 -5.11 8.37
CA ASN A 591 -7.96 -6.07 8.86
C ASN A 591 -7.31 -7.21 9.62
N SER A 592 -7.97 -7.75 10.65
CA SER A 592 -7.47 -8.84 11.49
C SER A 592 -7.01 -10.09 10.71
N ALA A 593 -7.51 -10.28 9.50
CA ALA A 593 -7.05 -11.32 8.58
C ALA A 593 -5.55 -11.22 8.29
N GLY A 594 -5.01 -10.03 7.97
CA GLY A 594 -3.57 -9.89 7.69
C GLY A 594 -2.66 -10.01 8.92
N TRP A 595 -3.24 -10.13 10.12
CA TRP A 595 -2.52 -10.40 11.36
C TRP A 595 -2.52 -11.88 11.72
N MET A 596 -3.52 -12.62 11.26
CA MET A 596 -3.81 -13.98 11.73
C MET A 596 -3.67 -15.03 10.63
N LEU A 597 -3.79 -14.63 9.37
CA LEU A 597 -3.78 -15.50 8.23
C LEU A 597 -2.60 -15.14 7.34
N VAL A 598 -1.95 -16.16 6.80
CA VAL A 598 -0.93 -15.95 5.78
C VAL A 598 -1.63 -15.79 4.44
N ASP A 599 -1.44 -14.64 3.83
CA ASP A 599 -1.94 -14.32 2.50
C ASP A 599 -1.39 -15.32 1.47
N PRO A 600 -2.25 -16.03 0.71
CA PRO A 600 -1.83 -16.88 -0.38
C PRO A 600 -0.95 -16.18 -1.42
N GLU A 601 -1.16 -14.89 -1.69
CA GLU A 601 -0.37 -14.13 -2.67
C GLU A 601 1.09 -13.98 -2.22
N ARG A 602 1.34 -13.89 -0.90
CA ARG A 602 2.71 -13.88 -0.35
C ARG A 602 3.43 -15.20 -0.50
N LEU A 603 2.68 -16.30 -0.60
CA LEU A 603 3.22 -17.65 -0.75
C LEU A 603 3.47 -18.04 -2.20
N ASP A 604 2.92 -17.27 -3.14
CA ASP A 604 2.90 -17.54 -4.58
C ASP A 604 2.90 -16.19 -5.32
N GLU A 605 4.01 -15.45 -5.22
CA GLU A 605 4.15 -14.10 -5.77
C GLU A 605 4.14 -14.11 -7.31
N ASN A 606 4.41 -15.27 -7.93
CA ASN A 606 4.34 -15.47 -9.37
C ASN A 606 3.02 -16.10 -9.84
N SER A 607 2.09 -16.33 -8.90
CA SER A 607 0.75 -16.83 -9.16
C SER A 607 0.75 -18.14 -9.97
N ASP A 608 1.69 -19.07 -9.73
CA ASP A 608 1.79 -20.34 -10.45
C ASP A 608 0.98 -21.51 -9.82
N GLY A 609 0.33 -21.24 -8.69
CA GLY A 609 -0.43 -22.17 -7.87
C GLY A 609 0.45 -23.05 -6.96
N LEU A 610 1.76 -22.80 -6.89
CA LEU A 610 2.71 -23.49 -6.02
C LEU A 610 3.31 -22.54 -5.00
N ILE A 611 3.71 -23.10 -3.87
CA ILE A 611 4.39 -22.35 -2.82
C ILE A 611 5.81 -21.99 -3.31
N ASP A 612 6.17 -20.72 -3.20
CA ASP A 612 7.46 -20.17 -3.61
C ASP A 612 8.64 -20.64 -2.75
N GLU A 613 9.85 -20.43 -3.28
CA GLU A 613 11.09 -20.78 -2.60
C GLU A 613 11.25 -20.02 -1.27
N GLY A 614 11.76 -20.71 -0.25
CA GLY A 614 11.97 -20.14 1.09
C GLY A 614 10.80 -20.38 2.04
N TRP A 615 9.56 -20.41 1.53
CA TRP A 615 8.39 -20.74 2.35
C TRP A 615 8.38 -22.23 2.75
N SER A 616 8.08 -22.50 4.02
CA SER A 616 8.01 -23.87 4.54
C SER A 616 7.03 -24.03 5.69
N LYS A 617 6.71 -25.28 6.05
CA LYS A 617 5.73 -25.64 7.09
C LYS A 617 4.39 -24.91 6.95
N VAL A 618 3.94 -24.67 5.72
CA VAL A 618 2.64 -24.08 5.43
C VAL A 618 1.55 -25.03 5.93
N ASN A 619 0.67 -24.54 6.81
CA ASN A 619 -0.25 -25.35 7.62
C ASN A 619 0.44 -26.58 8.26
N GLY A 620 1.68 -26.40 8.70
CA GLY A 620 2.53 -27.39 9.35
C GLY A 620 3.00 -28.57 8.47
N THR A 621 2.68 -28.61 7.17
CA THR A 621 2.90 -29.81 6.35
C THR A 621 3.46 -29.59 4.95
N LEU A 622 3.22 -28.43 4.34
CA LEU A 622 3.65 -28.13 2.97
C LEU A 622 4.89 -27.23 2.95
N GLY A 623 5.57 -27.14 1.81
CA GLY A 623 6.63 -26.15 1.58
C GLY A 623 6.85 -25.88 0.10
N ALA A 624 7.91 -25.14 -0.21
CA ALA A 624 8.26 -24.74 -1.58
C ALA A 624 8.08 -25.86 -2.62
N GLY A 625 7.35 -25.55 -3.69
CA GLY A 625 6.99 -26.43 -4.80
C GLY A 625 5.78 -27.36 -4.56
N ASP A 626 5.17 -27.34 -3.37
CA ASP A 626 3.86 -27.95 -3.14
C ASP A 626 2.73 -27.00 -3.60
N ALA A 627 1.57 -27.53 -3.96
CA ALA A 627 0.42 -26.72 -4.37
C ALA A 627 -0.17 -25.90 -3.22
N LEU A 628 -0.64 -24.69 -3.53
CA LEU A 628 -1.30 -23.81 -2.57
C LEU A 628 -2.49 -24.49 -1.87
N PRO A 629 -2.68 -24.26 -0.55
CA PRO A 629 -3.86 -24.71 0.17
C PRO A 629 -5.17 -24.12 -0.39
N THR A 630 -6.23 -24.91 -0.45
CA THR A 630 -7.57 -24.42 -0.87
C THR A 630 -8.40 -23.82 0.28
N GLY A 631 -7.79 -23.58 1.43
CA GLY A 631 -8.45 -23.09 2.65
C GLY A 631 -7.51 -22.17 3.41
N PRO A 632 -7.95 -21.60 4.55
CA PRO A 632 -7.16 -20.61 5.28
C PRO A 632 -5.78 -21.17 5.66
N ILE A 633 -4.79 -20.29 5.61
CA ILE A 633 -3.40 -20.60 5.92
C ILE A 633 -3.10 -20.01 7.30
N LEU A 634 -3.07 -20.88 8.30
CA LEU A 634 -3.04 -20.52 9.73
C LEU A 634 -1.63 -20.52 10.31
N SER A 635 -0.67 -21.05 9.56
CA SER A 635 0.73 -21.05 9.96
C SER A 635 1.65 -21.23 8.77
N ALA A 636 2.81 -20.59 8.81
CA ALA A 636 3.91 -20.84 7.87
C ALA A 636 5.25 -20.48 8.52
N VAL A 637 6.33 -20.86 7.88
CA VAL A 637 7.66 -20.29 8.13
C VAL A 637 8.01 -19.45 6.92
N SER A 638 8.24 -18.16 7.16
CA SER A 638 8.57 -17.21 6.10
C SER A 638 9.94 -17.50 5.47
N PRO A 639 10.23 -16.95 4.29
CA PRO A 639 11.55 -17.07 3.66
C PRO A 639 12.67 -16.48 4.51
N ASN A 640 12.37 -15.60 5.47
CA ASN A 640 13.34 -15.08 6.45
C ASN A 640 13.40 -15.89 7.75
N GLY A 641 12.64 -16.97 7.86
CA GLY A 641 12.64 -17.89 9.00
C GLY A 641 11.81 -17.43 10.19
N LEU A 642 10.87 -16.50 10.02
CA LEU A 642 9.89 -16.17 11.06
C LEU A 642 8.79 -17.25 11.07
N ASN A 643 8.47 -17.82 12.22
CA ASN A 643 7.26 -18.64 12.34
C ASN A 643 6.03 -17.71 12.43
N LEU A 644 5.15 -17.80 11.44
CA LEU A 644 3.85 -17.12 11.41
C LEU A 644 2.79 -18.06 11.95
N THR A 645 1.92 -17.56 12.82
CA THR A 645 0.87 -18.31 13.49
C THR A 645 -0.37 -17.45 13.71
N HIS A 646 -1.55 -18.05 13.55
CA HIS A 646 -2.80 -17.31 13.77
C HIS A 646 -3.09 -16.95 15.25
N GLU A 647 -2.30 -17.44 16.21
CA GLU A 647 -2.55 -17.26 17.65
C GLU A 647 -1.91 -15.97 18.20
N PHE A 648 -0.89 -15.45 17.51
CA PHE A 648 -0.08 -14.33 17.98
C PHE A 648 0.15 -13.33 16.86
N PHE A 649 0.52 -12.12 17.24
CA PHE A 649 1.20 -11.20 16.34
C PHE A 649 2.69 -11.52 16.37
N ASP A 650 3.20 -12.06 15.28
CA ASP A 650 4.56 -12.54 15.15
C ASP A 650 5.45 -11.43 14.61
N THR A 651 6.53 -11.09 15.31
CA THR A 651 7.42 -10.00 14.94
C THR A 651 8.86 -10.45 14.95
N SER A 652 9.60 -10.14 13.89
CA SER A 652 11.03 -10.37 13.86
C SER A 652 11.84 -9.09 14.08
N VAL A 653 12.97 -9.20 14.77
CA VAL A 653 13.90 -8.08 14.99
C VAL A 653 15.28 -8.49 14.51
N TYR A 654 15.83 -7.72 13.57
CA TYR A 654 17.13 -7.98 12.96
C TYR A 654 18.14 -6.98 13.47
N VAL A 655 19.07 -7.44 14.30
CA VAL A 655 20.19 -6.63 14.79
C VAL A 655 21.41 -6.95 13.93
N LYS A 656 21.86 -6.00 13.12
CA LYS A 656 22.88 -6.21 12.08
C LYS A 656 24.27 -5.74 12.52
N GLY A 657 25.32 -6.37 11.99
CA GLY A 657 26.69 -6.14 12.46
C GLY A 657 27.28 -4.77 12.11
N ASP A 658 27.59 -3.94 13.12
CA ASP A 658 28.53 -2.81 13.05
C ASP A 658 29.31 -2.74 14.37
N ARG A 659 30.54 -3.29 14.38
CA ARG A 659 31.59 -3.19 15.43
C ARG A 659 31.19 -2.47 16.73
N GLN A 660 30.40 -3.11 17.59
CA GLN A 660 30.05 -2.55 18.90
C GLN A 660 30.11 -3.55 20.06
N ASP A 661 29.86 -3.00 21.25
CA ASP A 661 29.97 -3.68 22.52
C ASP A 661 28.72 -4.52 22.80
N SER A 662 27.58 -3.93 23.14
CA SER A 662 26.27 -4.57 23.10
C SER A 662 25.18 -3.54 22.83
N THR A 663 24.14 -3.93 22.10
CA THR A 663 22.85 -3.25 21.99
C THR A 663 21.90 -3.91 22.98
N GLN A 664 21.17 -3.14 23.77
CA GLN A 664 20.20 -3.67 24.73
C GLN A 664 18.78 -3.49 24.21
N LEU A 665 18.00 -4.57 24.27
CA LEU A 665 16.57 -4.59 24.00
C LEU A 665 15.88 -4.97 25.31
N TYR A 666 14.91 -4.18 25.78
CA TYR A 666 14.27 -4.41 27.07
C TYR A 666 12.93 -5.10 26.90
N ASP A 667 12.00 -4.44 26.21
CA ASP A 667 10.64 -4.92 26.06
C ASP A 667 9.93 -4.35 24.83
N MET A 668 8.84 -5.01 24.46
CA MET A 668 7.98 -4.69 23.33
C MET A 668 6.49 -4.80 23.73
N GLN A 669 5.65 -3.93 23.18
CA GLN A 669 4.21 -3.89 23.44
C GLN A 669 3.44 -3.46 22.19
N LEU A 670 2.33 -4.14 21.93
CA LEU A 670 1.39 -3.84 20.85
C LEU A 670 0.21 -3.05 21.41
N VAL A 671 -0.18 -1.98 20.72
CA VAL A 671 -1.38 -1.18 21.01
C VAL A 671 -2.21 -1.08 19.74
N ILE A 672 -3.48 -1.47 19.80
CA ILE A 672 -4.39 -1.40 18.64
C ILE A 672 -5.73 -0.80 19.02
N GLU A 673 -6.39 -0.20 18.05
CA GLU A 673 -7.78 0.24 18.09
C GLU A 673 -8.50 -0.36 16.89
N TYR A 674 -9.59 -1.11 17.14
CA TYR A 674 -10.28 -1.88 16.11
C TYR A 674 -11.79 -1.93 16.34
N ALA A 675 -12.55 -2.26 15.31
CA ALA A 675 -13.98 -2.51 15.36
C ALA A 675 -14.32 -3.85 14.68
N GLU A 676 -15.38 -4.52 15.13
CA GLU A 676 -15.91 -5.72 14.46
C GLU A 676 -16.56 -5.31 13.14
N ILE A 677 -16.25 -6.05 12.07
CA ILE A 677 -16.89 -5.89 10.77
C ILE A 677 -18.14 -6.77 10.77
N GLU A 678 -19.29 -6.11 10.62
CA GLU A 678 -20.60 -6.71 10.68
C GLU A 678 -21.26 -6.72 9.30
N THR A 679 -22.23 -7.61 9.11
CA THR A 679 -23.13 -7.53 7.96
C THR A 679 -24.17 -6.44 8.21
N ILE A 680 -23.97 -5.28 7.58
CA ILE A 680 -24.83 -4.11 7.73
C ILE A 680 -25.98 -4.07 6.73
N GLY A 681 -25.97 -4.93 5.71
CA GLY A 681 -27.01 -4.93 4.70
C GLY A 681 -26.96 -6.10 3.72
N SER A 682 -27.89 -6.08 2.77
CA SER A 682 -27.90 -7.01 1.64
C SER A 682 -28.56 -6.37 0.42
N VAL A 683 -28.12 -6.80 -0.76
CA VAL A 683 -28.68 -6.36 -2.04
C VAL A 683 -28.97 -7.57 -2.92
N GLN A 684 -30.13 -7.57 -3.57
CA GLN A 684 -30.54 -8.65 -4.47
C GLN A 684 -31.55 -8.18 -5.52
N LYS A 685 -31.63 -8.91 -6.63
CA LYS A 685 -32.63 -8.69 -7.70
C LYS A 685 -33.91 -9.47 -7.39
N VAL A 686 -35.05 -8.80 -7.45
CA VAL A 686 -36.39 -9.39 -7.34
C VAL A 686 -37.07 -9.35 -8.70
N LEU A 687 -37.57 -10.49 -9.15
CA LEU A 687 -38.19 -10.69 -10.46
C LEU A 687 -39.68 -10.98 -10.30
N ASP A 688 -40.42 -10.81 -11.40
CA ASP A 688 -41.82 -11.21 -11.52
C ASP A 688 -42.74 -10.57 -10.46
N LEU A 689 -42.47 -9.31 -10.10
CA LEU A 689 -43.30 -8.56 -9.17
C LEU A 689 -44.51 -7.98 -9.89
N ASP A 690 -45.70 -8.20 -9.35
CA ASP A 690 -46.97 -7.77 -9.90
C ASP A 690 -47.91 -7.30 -8.76
N HIS A 691 -49.19 -7.08 -9.04
CA HIS A 691 -50.19 -6.68 -8.02
C HIS A 691 -50.47 -7.72 -6.92
N ASN A 692 -49.86 -8.91 -6.96
CA ASN A 692 -50.00 -9.91 -5.92
C ASN A 692 -48.86 -9.80 -4.91
N GLU A 693 -49.20 -9.69 -3.63
CA GLU A 693 -48.22 -9.71 -2.54
C GLU A 693 -47.35 -10.95 -2.55
N GLN A 694 -46.04 -10.72 -2.47
CA GLN A 694 -44.99 -11.73 -2.39
C GLN A 694 -44.16 -11.49 -1.13
N PHE A 695 -43.81 -12.57 -0.42
CA PHE A 695 -42.81 -12.53 0.63
C PHE A 695 -41.44 -12.86 0.04
N VAL A 696 -40.49 -11.93 0.16
CA VAL A 696 -39.14 -12.06 -0.35
C VAL A 696 -38.17 -12.14 0.83
N THR A 697 -37.40 -13.22 0.91
CA THR A 697 -36.36 -13.39 1.93
C THR A 697 -35.11 -12.60 1.57
N TYR A 698 -34.35 -12.16 2.56
CA TYR A 698 -33.06 -11.49 2.36
C TYR A 698 -32.00 -12.41 1.71
N GLN A 699 -30.93 -11.81 1.22
CA GLN A 699 -29.91 -12.48 0.44
C GLN A 699 -29.31 -13.62 1.26
N ASN A 700 -29.18 -14.80 0.64
CA ASN A 700 -28.71 -16.03 1.29
C ASN A 700 -29.49 -16.46 2.55
N GLY A 701 -30.68 -15.89 2.80
CA GLY A 701 -31.48 -16.15 4.00
C GLY A 701 -30.92 -15.50 5.26
N HIS A 702 -30.16 -14.40 5.12
CA HIS A 702 -29.66 -13.59 6.23
C HIS A 702 -30.80 -13.12 7.16
N VAL A 703 -30.47 -12.90 8.43
CA VAL A 703 -31.41 -12.42 9.45
C VAL A 703 -30.89 -11.10 10.00
N PHE A 704 -31.69 -10.05 9.90
CA PHE A 704 -31.39 -8.72 10.44
C PHE A 704 -32.14 -8.50 11.75
N ASP A 705 -31.55 -7.75 12.67
CA ASP A 705 -32.19 -7.43 13.95
C ASP A 705 -33.22 -6.29 13.77
N SER A 706 -32.90 -5.31 12.93
CA SER A 706 -33.65 -4.07 12.66
C SER A 706 -33.56 -3.69 11.18
N ALA A 707 -34.10 -4.54 10.30
CA ALA A 707 -34.08 -4.30 8.85
C ALA A 707 -34.87 -3.05 8.41
N VAL A 708 -34.29 -2.30 7.47
CA VAL A 708 -34.92 -1.21 6.72
C VAL A 708 -34.77 -1.50 5.22
N VAL A 709 -35.89 -1.55 4.50
CA VAL A 709 -35.97 -2.09 3.13
C VAL A 709 -36.25 -0.99 2.10
N PHE A 710 -35.52 -1.03 0.98
CA PHE A 710 -35.63 -0.13 -0.16
C PHE A 710 -35.82 -0.95 -1.43
N VAL A 711 -36.95 -0.74 -2.10
CA VAL A 711 -37.39 -1.52 -3.28
C VAL A 711 -37.87 -0.57 -4.38
N THR A 712 -37.09 0.46 -4.65
CA THR A 712 -37.37 1.48 -5.67
C THR A 712 -36.12 1.73 -6.51
N PRO A 713 -36.22 2.02 -7.82
CA PRO A 713 -37.45 2.06 -8.62
C PRO A 713 -37.76 0.72 -9.29
N PRO A 714 -39.06 0.38 -9.49
CA PRO A 714 -39.42 -0.72 -10.39
C PRO A 714 -39.14 -0.37 -11.85
N THR A 715 -38.94 -1.39 -12.69
CA THR A 715 -38.84 -1.24 -14.15
C THR A 715 -40.12 -0.64 -14.76
N LEU A 716 -40.11 -0.26 -16.03
CA LEU A 716 -41.27 0.31 -16.74
C LEU A 716 -41.89 -0.69 -17.73
N ASN A 717 -42.18 -1.92 -17.30
CA ASN A 717 -42.82 -2.94 -18.16
C ASN A 717 -44.33 -2.67 -18.31
N GLY A 718 -44.99 -2.26 -17.23
CA GLY A 718 -46.34 -1.70 -17.22
C GLY A 718 -46.34 -0.19 -17.47
N SER A 719 -47.41 0.34 -18.08
CA SER A 719 -47.51 1.76 -18.43
C SER A 719 -48.11 2.65 -17.34
N ASP A 720 -48.74 2.04 -16.35
CA ASP A 720 -49.56 2.71 -15.36
C ASP A 720 -48.68 3.20 -14.20
N ALA A 721 -48.98 4.40 -13.68
CA ALA A 721 -48.19 4.99 -12.61
C ALA A 721 -48.28 4.10 -11.37
N SER A 722 -47.14 3.53 -10.98
CA SER A 722 -47.09 2.53 -9.92
C SER A 722 -45.78 2.59 -9.13
N THR A 723 -45.84 2.18 -7.87
CA THR A 723 -44.69 2.04 -6.98
C THR A 723 -44.60 0.61 -6.47
N VAL A 724 -43.48 0.25 -5.85
CA VAL A 724 -43.44 -0.93 -4.99
C VAL A 724 -43.91 -0.52 -3.60
N THR A 725 -44.89 -1.26 -3.08
CA THR A 725 -45.45 -1.08 -1.73
C THR A 725 -44.91 -2.16 -0.82
N VAL A 726 -44.49 -1.77 0.39
CA VAL A 726 -44.00 -2.66 1.45
C VAL A 726 -45.07 -2.74 2.53
N THR A 727 -45.66 -3.91 2.77
CA THR A 727 -46.73 -4.06 3.75
C THR A 727 -46.21 -4.43 5.14
N GLU A 728 -45.12 -5.20 5.19
CA GLU A 728 -44.47 -5.65 6.42
C GLU A 728 -42.99 -5.94 6.18
N VAL A 729 -42.14 -5.47 7.08
CA VAL A 729 -40.72 -5.82 7.17
C VAL A 729 -40.51 -6.73 8.39
N THR A 730 -39.78 -7.83 8.20
CA THR A 730 -39.48 -8.83 9.23
C THR A 730 -37.97 -9.03 9.36
N ASP A 731 -37.53 -9.78 10.36
CA ASP A 731 -36.12 -10.15 10.54
C ASP A 731 -35.54 -10.99 9.37
N THR A 732 -36.38 -11.64 8.57
CA THR A 732 -35.97 -12.60 7.52
C THR A 732 -36.37 -12.20 6.10
N GLY A 733 -37.13 -11.12 5.93
CA GLY A 733 -37.60 -10.67 4.63
C GLY A 733 -38.69 -9.59 4.71
N ALA A 734 -39.28 -9.25 3.56
CA ALA A 734 -40.36 -8.28 3.47
C ALA A 734 -41.51 -8.77 2.56
N HIS A 735 -42.72 -8.31 2.87
CA HIS A 735 -43.89 -8.45 2.01
C HIS A 735 -43.99 -7.24 1.07
N ILE A 736 -43.94 -7.50 -0.24
CA ILE A 736 -43.92 -6.46 -1.28
C ILE A 736 -44.85 -6.80 -2.46
N PHE A 737 -45.34 -5.77 -3.15
CA PHE A 737 -46.08 -5.88 -4.42
C PHE A 737 -46.01 -4.59 -5.23
N ILE A 738 -46.40 -4.64 -6.51
CA ILE A 738 -46.60 -3.45 -7.33
C ILE A 738 -48.00 -2.89 -7.09
N GLU A 739 -48.06 -1.62 -6.70
CA GLU A 739 -49.31 -0.90 -6.50
C GLU A 739 -49.47 0.25 -7.51
N GLU A 740 -50.60 0.24 -8.21
CA GLU A 740 -51.01 1.33 -9.10
C GLU A 740 -51.74 2.41 -8.31
N ALA A 741 -51.63 3.67 -8.75
CA ALA A 741 -52.42 4.75 -8.17
C ALA A 741 -53.94 4.44 -8.26
N ASP A 742 -54.70 4.76 -7.20
CA ASP A 742 -56.11 4.37 -6.99
C ASP A 742 -57.09 4.65 -8.15
N HIS A 743 -56.80 5.59 -9.04
CA HIS A 743 -57.63 5.89 -10.21
C HIS A 743 -57.52 4.85 -11.33
N HIS A 744 -56.52 3.96 -11.27
CA HIS A 744 -56.36 2.80 -12.14
C HIS A 744 -57.30 1.64 -11.71
N ASP A 745 -57.15 0.45 -12.29
CA ASP A 745 -58.00 -0.71 -11.98
C ASP A 745 -57.42 -1.65 -10.91
N GLY A 746 -56.21 -1.35 -10.42
CA GLY A 746 -55.49 -2.09 -9.40
C GLY A 746 -54.93 -3.42 -9.91
N ILE A 747 -54.85 -3.61 -11.22
CA ILE A 747 -54.35 -4.85 -11.85
C ILE A 747 -53.09 -4.55 -12.65
N HIS A 748 -51.95 -4.58 -11.96
CA HIS A 748 -50.64 -4.60 -12.61
C HIS A 748 -50.26 -6.04 -12.98
N SER A 749 -50.48 -6.45 -14.23
CA SER A 749 -50.24 -7.84 -14.69
C SER A 749 -48.95 -8.00 -15.51
N GLN A 750 -48.13 -6.96 -15.53
CA GLN A 750 -46.82 -6.96 -16.16
C GLN A 750 -45.81 -7.23 -15.05
N ASP A 751 -44.96 -8.22 -15.27
CA ASP A 751 -43.90 -8.58 -14.36
C ASP A 751 -42.88 -7.44 -14.31
N GLU A 752 -42.72 -6.77 -13.17
CA GLU A 752 -41.68 -5.77 -12.94
C GLU A 752 -40.48 -6.42 -12.23
N THR A 753 -39.31 -5.85 -12.51
CA THR A 753 -38.06 -6.17 -11.80
C THR A 753 -37.70 -5.00 -10.90
N VAL A 754 -37.18 -5.32 -9.72
CA VAL A 754 -36.69 -4.31 -8.78
C VAL A 754 -35.47 -4.83 -8.02
N THR A 755 -34.64 -3.91 -7.55
CA THR A 755 -33.59 -4.22 -6.58
C THR A 755 -34.17 -4.12 -5.18
N MET A 756 -33.95 -5.15 -4.37
CA MET A 756 -34.23 -5.11 -2.94
C MET A 756 -32.91 -4.85 -2.22
N LEU A 757 -32.77 -3.64 -1.71
CA LEU A 757 -31.68 -3.20 -0.85
C LEU A 757 -32.19 -3.16 0.59
N THR A 758 -31.50 -3.82 1.50
CA THR A 758 -31.84 -3.85 2.93
C THR A 758 -30.64 -3.45 3.74
N PHE A 759 -30.85 -2.66 4.78
CA PHE A 759 -29.82 -2.33 5.75
C PHE A 759 -30.30 -2.56 7.17
N GLU A 760 -29.37 -2.82 8.07
CA GLU A 760 -29.55 -2.75 9.52
C GLU A 760 -29.64 -1.27 9.94
N GLU A 761 -30.64 -0.93 10.76
CA GLU A 761 -30.78 0.41 11.33
C GLU A 761 -29.57 0.76 12.20
N GLY A 762 -28.89 1.87 11.89
CA GLY A 762 -27.65 2.23 12.57
C GLY A 762 -26.85 3.34 11.88
N ALA A 763 -25.75 3.73 12.51
CA ALA A 763 -24.73 4.58 11.91
C ALA A 763 -23.49 3.73 11.65
N TRP A 764 -23.06 3.69 10.40
CA TRP A 764 -22.05 2.77 9.90
C TRP A 764 -20.94 3.54 9.21
N ASN A 765 -19.72 3.03 9.34
CA ASN A 765 -18.57 3.41 8.54
C ASN A 765 -18.13 2.19 7.74
N LEU A 766 -17.58 2.41 6.56
CA LEU A 766 -17.02 1.38 5.71
C LEU A 766 -15.49 1.45 5.73
N GLU A 767 -14.85 0.45 5.15
CA GLU A 767 -13.38 0.31 5.17
C GLU A 767 -12.68 1.41 4.35
N ASP A 768 -13.33 1.82 3.26
CA ASP A 768 -12.93 2.91 2.35
C ASP A 768 -13.09 4.32 2.95
N GLY A 769 -13.69 4.44 4.14
CA GLY A 769 -13.99 5.71 4.81
C GLY A 769 -15.40 6.26 4.57
N THR A 770 -16.20 5.61 3.71
CA THR A 770 -17.59 5.99 3.44
C THR A 770 -18.40 5.97 4.73
N ARG A 771 -19.22 7.00 4.92
CA ARG A 771 -20.10 7.12 6.07
C ARG A 771 -21.56 6.89 5.68
N MET A 772 -22.29 6.19 6.55
CA MET A 772 -23.69 5.86 6.31
C MET A 772 -24.54 5.99 7.59
N GLU A 773 -25.78 6.44 7.44
CA GLU A 773 -26.80 6.43 8.50
C GLU A 773 -28.12 5.88 7.95
N VAL A 774 -28.70 4.91 8.67
CA VAL A 774 -29.95 4.23 8.32
C VAL A 774 -30.91 4.39 9.48
N GLY A 775 -32.16 4.72 9.19
CA GLY A 775 -33.15 4.95 10.24
C GLY A 775 -34.58 4.75 9.81
N THR A 776 -35.44 4.66 10.82
CA THR A 776 -36.89 4.69 10.66
C THR A 776 -37.53 5.91 11.32
N GLN A 777 -38.66 6.37 10.79
CA GLN A 777 -39.47 7.44 11.38
C GLN A 777 -40.95 7.10 11.29
N ILE A 778 -41.64 7.11 12.44
CA ILE A 778 -43.10 7.03 12.48
C ILE A 778 -43.69 8.34 11.96
N VAL A 779 -44.49 8.23 10.90
CA VAL A 779 -45.21 9.33 10.26
C VAL A 779 -46.66 9.27 10.73
N PRO A 780 -47.13 10.21 11.57
CA PRO A 780 -48.51 10.19 12.04
C PRO A 780 -49.48 10.53 10.90
N GLY A 781 -50.66 9.91 10.92
CA GLY A 781 -51.75 10.23 10.01
C GLY A 781 -52.13 11.71 10.09
N GLY A 782 -52.31 12.35 8.94
CA GLY A 782 -52.50 13.79 8.82
C GLY A 782 -52.64 14.27 7.37
N PRO A 783 -52.56 15.60 7.15
CA PRO A 783 -52.60 16.15 5.80
C PRO A 783 -51.40 15.69 4.98
N VAL A 784 -51.65 15.24 3.74
CA VAL A 784 -50.59 14.97 2.75
C VAL A 784 -49.80 16.25 2.44
N ASP A 785 -48.61 16.12 1.85
CA ASP A 785 -47.66 17.23 1.60
C ASP A 785 -47.19 17.98 2.87
N SER A 786 -47.43 17.42 4.06
CA SER A 786 -46.89 17.93 5.31
C SER A 786 -45.48 17.41 5.53
N PHE A 787 -44.50 18.32 5.51
CA PHE A 787 -43.09 17.94 5.62
C PHE A 787 -42.66 17.66 7.05
N TYR A 788 -42.11 16.47 7.25
CA TYR A 788 -41.38 16.03 8.44
C TYR A 788 -39.89 16.30 8.23
N THR A 789 -39.11 16.30 9.32
CA THR A 789 -37.67 16.55 9.28
C THR A 789 -36.96 15.38 9.96
N VAL A 790 -35.96 14.86 9.27
CA VAL A 790 -34.98 13.91 9.79
C VAL A 790 -33.70 14.69 10.04
N THR A 791 -33.06 14.43 11.19
CA THR A 791 -31.78 15.02 11.56
C THR A 791 -30.83 13.86 11.79
N PHE A 792 -29.69 13.89 11.11
CA PHE A 792 -28.64 12.89 11.26
C PHE A 792 -28.02 12.98 12.66
N ALA A 793 -27.51 11.86 13.16
CA ALA A 793 -26.85 11.79 14.46
C ALA A 793 -25.61 12.70 14.50
N GLU A 794 -24.87 12.71 13.39
CA GLU A 794 -23.70 13.57 13.13
C GLU A 794 -23.77 14.12 11.71
N ALA A 795 -23.20 15.33 11.52
CA ALA A 795 -23.16 15.95 10.20
C ALA A 795 -22.20 15.19 9.29
N PHE A 796 -22.60 14.96 8.05
CA PHE A 796 -21.73 14.46 6.99
C PHE A 796 -20.72 15.54 6.55
N GLU A 797 -19.64 15.11 5.89
CA GLU A 797 -18.63 16.03 5.36
C GLU A 797 -19.19 16.72 4.12
N ASP A 798 -19.85 15.94 3.26
CA ASP A 798 -20.57 16.41 2.08
C ASP A 798 -22.09 16.14 2.17
N ILE A 799 -22.83 16.57 1.15
CA ILE A 799 -24.28 16.37 1.10
C ILE A 799 -24.54 14.89 0.72
N PRO A 800 -25.10 14.07 1.62
CA PRO A 800 -25.22 12.63 1.38
C PRO A 800 -26.30 12.31 0.33
N THR A 801 -26.16 11.15 -0.30
CA THR A 801 -27.22 10.53 -1.09
C THR A 801 -28.29 9.98 -0.16
N VAL A 802 -29.54 10.44 -0.34
CA VAL A 802 -30.68 10.04 0.49
C VAL A 802 -31.75 9.32 -0.34
N VAL A 803 -32.19 8.16 0.15
CA VAL A 803 -33.35 7.42 -0.36
C VAL A 803 -34.31 7.14 0.78
N VAL A 804 -35.61 7.17 0.49
CA VAL A 804 -36.68 6.90 1.45
C VAL A 804 -37.68 5.91 0.87
N GLN A 805 -38.30 5.09 1.74
CA GLN A 805 -39.29 4.10 1.36
C GLN A 805 -40.28 3.90 2.52
N LEU A 806 -41.58 3.86 2.24
CA LEU A 806 -42.57 3.43 3.25
C LEU A 806 -42.35 1.95 3.55
N GLN A 807 -42.27 1.59 4.83
CA GLN A 807 -42.03 0.23 5.35
C GLN A 807 -43.32 -0.49 5.74
N THR A 808 -44.44 0.23 5.70
CA THR A 808 -45.78 -0.26 6.02
C THR A 808 -46.78 0.28 5.02
N ASP A 809 -47.89 -0.43 4.93
CA ASP A 809 -49.10 -0.05 4.18
C ASP A 809 -50.31 -0.25 5.10
N ASN A 810 -50.51 0.69 6.02
CA ASN A 810 -51.61 0.67 6.98
C ASN A 810 -52.89 1.34 6.43
N GLY A 811 -52.74 2.15 5.37
CA GLY A 811 -53.80 2.83 4.63
C GLY A 811 -54.60 1.93 3.68
N GLU A 812 -55.64 2.50 3.07
CA GLU A 812 -56.33 1.89 1.90
C GLU A 812 -56.05 2.68 0.61
N ASP A 813 -55.41 3.86 0.73
CA ASP A 813 -55.18 4.80 -0.36
C ASP A 813 -53.69 4.72 -0.77
N TRP A 814 -53.43 4.79 -2.07
CA TRP A 814 -52.08 4.73 -2.64
C TRP A 814 -51.20 5.86 -2.08
N ALA A 815 -50.04 5.49 -1.53
CA ALA A 815 -49.15 6.43 -0.83
C ALA A 815 -47.69 6.31 -1.27
N ILE A 816 -47.03 7.45 -1.42
CA ILE A 816 -45.60 7.56 -1.72
C ILE A 816 -44.92 8.57 -0.78
N ALA A 817 -43.60 8.49 -0.68
CA ALA A 817 -42.80 9.46 0.05
C ALA A 817 -41.91 10.28 -0.91
N ARG A 818 -41.80 11.60 -0.67
CA ARG A 818 -40.96 12.50 -1.46
C ARG A 818 -40.05 13.33 -0.57
N VAL A 819 -38.81 13.55 -1.01
CA VAL A 819 -37.75 14.22 -0.25
C VAL A 819 -37.53 15.66 -0.73
N ARG A 820 -37.06 16.54 0.16
CA ARG A 820 -36.49 17.84 -0.18
C ARG A 820 -35.47 18.30 0.86
N ASN A 821 -34.73 19.36 0.53
CA ASN A 821 -33.80 20.03 1.44
C ASN A 821 -32.81 19.05 2.08
N VAL A 822 -32.20 18.17 1.27
CA VAL A 822 -31.07 17.35 1.71
C VAL A 822 -29.89 18.28 1.99
N THR A 823 -29.30 18.14 3.16
CA THR A 823 -28.15 18.88 3.67
C THR A 823 -27.26 17.91 4.44
N GLU A 824 -26.06 18.34 4.78
CA GLU A 824 -25.08 17.60 5.59
C GLU A 824 -25.62 17.21 6.98
N THR A 825 -26.68 17.89 7.46
CA THR A 825 -27.26 17.69 8.80
C THR A 825 -28.62 16.99 8.82
N GLY A 826 -29.20 16.72 7.66
CA GLY A 826 -30.51 16.08 7.56
C GLY A 826 -31.29 16.47 6.31
N PHE A 827 -32.53 15.99 6.24
CA PHE A 827 -33.44 16.21 5.12
C PHE A 827 -34.90 16.35 5.58
N GLN A 828 -35.79 16.67 4.65
CA GLN A 828 -37.23 16.69 4.87
C GLN A 828 -37.94 15.74 3.91
N PHE A 829 -39.04 15.13 4.35
CA PHE A 829 -39.90 14.33 3.48
C PHE A 829 -41.37 14.60 3.76
N ALA A 830 -42.24 14.24 2.82
CA ALA A 830 -43.69 14.22 3.00
C ALA A 830 -44.30 12.97 2.36
N ILE A 831 -45.44 12.53 2.90
CA ILE A 831 -46.32 11.55 2.23
C ILE A 831 -47.17 12.29 1.19
N GLN A 832 -47.28 11.72 0.00
CA GLN A 832 -48.25 12.11 -1.02
C GLN A 832 -49.16 10.93 -1.34
N GLU A 833 -50.41 11.25 -1.65
CA GLU A 833 -51.40 10.36 -2.25
C GLU A 833 -51.78 10.95 -3.61
N GLU A 834 -52.77 10.38 -4.31
CA GLU A 834 -53.28 10.93 -5.58
C GLU A 834 -53.73 12.40 -5.48
N GLU A 835 -53.48 13.20 -6.52
CA GLU A 835 -53.85 14.63 -6.57
C GLU A 835 -55.37 14.84 -6.48
N ALA A 836 -56.19 13.90 -6.97
CA ALA A 836 -57.64 13.94 -6.85
C ALA A 836 -58.19 13.50 -5.47
N GLY A 837 -57.31 13.10 -4.54
CA GLY A 837 -57.62 12.65 -3.19
C GLY A 837 -58.24 13.71 -2.28
N ASP A 838 -58.58 13.34 -1.04
CA ASP A 838 -59.17 14.27 -0.07
C ASP A 838 -58.12 15.12 0.68
N GLY A 839 -56.84 14.82 0.45
CA GLY A 839 -55.67 15.50 1.01
C GLY A 839 -55.33 15.07 2.44
N ILE A 840 -55.80 13.91 2.90
CA ILE A 840 -55.58 13.40 4.25
C ILE A 840 -55.23 11.91 4.20
N HIS A 841 -54.01 11.60 4.64
CA HIS A 841 -53.59 10.24 4.93
C HIS A 841 -54.02 9.87 6.36
N TYR A 842 -54.91 8.89 6.55
CA TYR A 842 -55.59 8.66 7.84
C TYR A 842 -54.80 7.84 8.86
N TYR A 843 -53.83 7.05 8.41
CA TYR A 843 -53.13 6.07 9.24
C TYR A 843 -51.70 6.49 9.52
N ASP A 844 -51.12 5.94 10.58
CA ASP A 844 -49.71 6.15 10.86
C ASP A 844 -48.92 5.18 9.97
N GLU A 845 -47.83 5.64 9.35
CA GLU A 845 -46.92 4.80 8.56
C GLU A 845 -45.51 4.83 9.14
N ILE A 846 -44.69 3.85 8.79
CA ILE A 846 -43.26 3.85 9.08
C ILE A 846 -42.52 4.22 7.80
N LEU A 847 -41.72 5.28 7.84
CA LEU A 847 -40.78 5.61 6.78
C LEU A 847 -39.41 5.05 7.13
N GLY A 848 -38.80 4.30 6.22
CA GLY A 848 -37.39 3.94 6.23
C GLY A 848 -36.59 4.92 5.38
N TRP A 849 -35.37 5.22 5.80
CA TRP A 849 -34.46 6.09 5.08
C TRP A 849 -33.01 5.65 5.27
N PHE A 850 -32.19 5.91 4.26
CA PHE A 850 -30.73 5.88 4.41
C PHE A 850 -30.12 7.16 3.85
N ALA A 851 -28.97 7.54 4.41
CA ALA A 851 -28.10 8.59 3.95
C ALA A 851 -26.68 8.03 3.84
N ILE A 852 -26.03 8.19 2.69
CA ILE A 852 -24.67 7.70 2.45
C ILE A 852 -23.81 8.78 1.81
N ASP A 853 -22.60 8.94 2.33
CA ASP A 853 -21.59 9.91 1.91
C ASP A 853 -20.32 9.14 1.54
N PRO A 854 -20.09 8.86 0.24
CA PRO A 854 -18.91 8.15 -0.24
C PRO A 854 -17.63 8.90 0.14
N ALA A 855 -16.56 8.17 0.44
CA ALA A 855 -15.25 8.77 0.70
C ALA A 855 -14.63 9.43 -0.55
N ASP A 856 -14.99 8.95 -1.75
CA ASP A 856 -14.49 9.48 -3.01
C ASP A 856 -15.50 10.35 -3.76
N ASP A 857 -14.96 11.32 -4.52
CA ASP A 857 -15.74 12.24 -5.36
C ASP A 857 -16.46 11.57 -6.55
N SER A 858 -16.03 10.35 -6.94
CA SER A 858 -16.66 9.55 -8.01
C SER A 858 -17.91 8.82 -7.53
N GLY A 859 -18.12 8.79 -6.22
CA GLY A 859 -19.19 8.11 -5.52
C GLY A 859 -18.99 6.61 -5.40
N ASN A 860 -17.81 6.05 -5.69
CA ASN A 860 -17.59 4.61 -5.54
C ASN A 860 -17.50 4.26 -4.05
N ILE A 861 -17.95 3.05 -3.72
CA ILE A 861 -18.13 2.58 -2.36
C ILE A 861 -17.73 1.11 -2.31
N ASP A 862 -16.88 0.76 -1.35
CA ASP A 862 -16.56 -0.62 -1.00
C ASP A 862 -17.42 -1.10 0.19
N LEU A 863 -18.23 -2.14 -0.04
CA LEU A 863 -19.08 -2.78 0.98
C LEU A 863 -18.61 -4.21 1.29
N GLY A 864 -17.32 -4.49 1.10
CA GLY A 864 -16.68 -5.81 1.19
C GLY A 864 -16.75 -6.54 -0.14
N ASP A 865 -17.44 -7.68 -0.20
CA ASP A 865 -17.57 -8.45 -1.45
C ASP A 865 -18.41 -7.76 -2.56
N VAL A 866 -18.94 -6.55 -2.32
CA VAL A 866 -19.86 -5.86 -3.23
C VAL A 866 -19.38 -4.43 -3.45
N MET A 867 -19.12 -4.08 -4.71
CA MET A 867 -18.81 -2.71 -5.11
C MET A 867 -20.09 -1.95 -5.42
N ALA A 868 -20.12 -0.68 -5.02
CA ALA A 868 -21.26 0.19 -5.26
C ALA A 868 -20.86 1.59 -5.73
N GLN A 869 -21.81 2.31 -6.31
CA GLN A 869 -21.64 3.71 -6.68
C GLN A 869 -22.87 4.50 -6.27
N ALA A 870 -22.69 5.48 -5.39
CA ALA A 870 -23.68 6.53 -5.16
C ALA A 870 -23.71 7.48 -6.35
N PHE A 871 -24.91 7.80 -6.82
CA PHE A 871 -25.07 8.60 -8.03
C PHE A 871 -26.19 9.63 -7.90
N SER A 872 -26.12 10.63 -8.77
CA SER A 872 -27.16 11.65 -8.92
C SER A 872 -27.33 12.03 -10.38
N THR A 873 -28.57 12.11 -10.84
CA THR A 873 -28.94 12.62 -12.16
C THR A 873 -30.22 13.44 -12.07
N THR A 874 -30.69 13.98 -13.20
CA THR A 874 -31.94 14.72 -13.26
C THR A 874 -32.92 14.07 -14.22
N ALA A 875 -34.15 13.85 -13.78
CA ALA A 875 -35.20 13.27 -14.60
C ALA A 875 -36.50 14.07 -14.45
N SER A 876 -37.39 13.92 -15.43
CA SER A 876 -38.74 14.47 -15.39
C SER A 876 -39.67 13.44 -16.04
N HIS A 877 -40.78 13.90 -16.63
CA HIS A 877 -41.54 13.09 -17.58
C HIS A 877 -40.74 12.70 -18.84
N GLU A 878 -39.65 13.43 -19.13
CA GLU A 878 -38.59 12.99 -20.04
C GLU A 878 -37.50 12.26 -19.27
N ALA A 879 -36.96 11.18 -19.86
CA ALA A 879 -35.95 10.34 -19.25
C ALA A 879 -34.64 11.10 -18.97
N GLY A 880 -34.09 10.91 -17.78
CA GLY A 880 -32.74 11.29 -17.40
C GLY A 880 -31.85 10.07 -17.33
N SER A 881 -30.62 10.17 -17.83
CA SER A 881 -29.68 9.05 -17.84
C SER A 881 -28.54 9.24 -16.84
N PHE A 882 -27.99 8.14 -16.33
CA PHE A 882 -26.72 8.11 -15.63
C PHE A 882 -25.92 6.90 -16.15
N THR A 883 -24.63 7.12 -16.44
CA THR A 883 -23.69 6.06 -16.82
C THR A 883 -22.80 5.79 -15.63
N PHE A 884 -22.76 4.54 -15.17
CA PHE A 884 -21.99 4.12 -14.00
C PHE A 884 -20.51 3.96 -14.33
N ASP A 885 -19.70 3.88 -13.28
CA ASP A 885 -18.31 3.45 -13.39
C ASP A 885 -18.23 2.05 -14.01
N SER A 886 -17.13 1.75 -14.69
CA SER A 886 -16.87 0.41 -15.24
C SER A 886 -16.80 -0.65 -14.15
N ASP A 887 -16.38 -0.28 -12.94
CA ASP A 887 -16.22 -1.20 -11.81
C ASP A 887 -17.57 -1.74 -11.31
N ILE A 888 -18.66 -1.00 -11.58
CA ILE A 888 -20.05 -1.41 -11.30
C ILE A 888 -20.58 -2.42 -12.33
N GLY A 889 -19.82 -2.67 -13.39
CA GLY A 889 -20.13 -3.68 -14.41
C GLY A 889 -21.28 -3.31 -15.35
N LEU A 890 -21.81 -4.34 -16.02
CA LEU A 890 -22.71 -4.19 -17.17
C LEU A 890 -24.21 -4.46 -16.87
N ASP A 891 -24.54 -5.00 -15.70
CA ASP A 891 -25.91 -5.30 -15.24
C ASP A 891 -26.09 -4.98 -13.74
N PRO A 892 -25.92 -3.71 -13.33
CA PRO A 892 -25.98 -3.35 -11.92
C PRO A 892 -27.36 -3.50 -11.31
N LEU A 893 -27.38 -3.72 -10.00
CA LEU A 893 -28.56 -3.62 -9.16
C LEU A 893 -28.72 -2.17 -8.70
N ILE A 894 -29.83 -1.53 -9.00
CA ILE A 894 -30.02 -0.09 -8.72
C ILE A 894 -31.13 0.11 -7.68
N SER A 895 -30.83 0.84 -6.62
CA SER A 895 -31.81 1.37 -5.67
C SER A 895 -31.76 2.90 -5.66
N ALA A 896 -32.87 3.56 -6.00
CA ALA A 896 -32.90 5.01 -6.18
C ALA A 896 -34.27 5.62 -5.87
N GLY A 897 -34.26 6.91 -5.55
CA GLY A 897 -35.46 7.70 -5.27
C GLY A 897 -35.36 9.13 -5.80
N ILE A 898 -36.47 9.86 -5.66
CA ILE A 898 -36.52 11.30 -5.99
C ILE A 898 -36.07 12.09 -4.76
N SER A 899 -34.92 12.78 -4.86
CA SER A 899 -34.29 13.50 -3.76
C SER A 899 -34.72 14.98 -3.66
N THR A 900 -35.62 15.43 -4.55
CA THR A 900 -36.18 16.79 -4.57
C THR A 900 -37.70 16.86 -4.70
N TYR A 901 -38.23 18.07 -4.47
CA TYR A 901 -39.64 18.44 -4.56
C TYR A 901 -39.78 19.74 -5.36
N ASN A 902 -39.48 19.68 -6.66
CA ASN A 902 -39.58 20.80 -7.58
C ASN A 902 -40.99 20.91 -8.21
N GLY A 903 -41.59 19.78 -8.56
CA GLY A 903 -42.99 19.63 -8.97
C GLY A 903 -43.87 19.29 -7.76
N PRO A 904 -45.05 19.92 -7.61
CA PRO A 904 -45.96 19.62 -6.50
C PRO A 904 -46.81 18.37 -6.74
N ASP A 905 -46.96 17.96 -8.00
CA ASP A 905 -47.85 16.87 -8.40
C ASP A 905 -47.23 15.52 -7.99
N PRO A 906 -48.02 14.57 -7.47
CA PRO A 906 -47.48 13.29 -7.03
C PRO A 906 -46.84 12.54 -8.19
N ALA A 907 -45.63 12.01 -7.96
CA ALA A 907 -44.90 11.29 -8.99
C ALA A 907 -43.96 10.25 -8.41
N VAL A 908 -43.81 9.14 -9.12
CA VAL A 908 -42.95 8.01 -8.80
C VAL A 908 -41.73 7.95 -9.70
N LEU A 909 -40.65 7.34 -9.22
CA LEU A 909 -39.48 7.03 -10.03
C LEU A 909 -39.65 5.68 -10.71
N ARG A 910 -39.28 5.59 -11.99
CA ARG A 910 -39.27 4.34 -12.77
C ARG A 910 -37.93 4.16 -13.47
N LEU A 911 -37.44 2.92 -13.50
CA LEU A 911 -36.31 2.53 -14.34
C LEU A 911 -36.84 2.19 -15.75
N ALA A 912 -36.64 3.10 -16.68
CA ALA A 912 -37.18 2.98 -18.04
C ALA A 912 -36.36 2.02 -18.91
N GLU A 913 -35.03 2.13 -18.83
CA GLU A 913 -34.11 1.29 -19.61
C GLU A 913 -32.78 1.12 -18.85
N LEU A 914 -32.16 -0.04 -19.01
CA LEU A 914 -30.78 -0.29 -18.61
C LEU A 914 -30.04 -0.83 -19.85
N THR A 915 -29.06 -0.06 -20.32
CA THR A 915 -28.25 -0.41 -21.49
C THR A 915 -26.79 -0.52 -21.10
N ASN A 916 -25.97 -1.16 -21.92
CA ASN A 916 -24.51 -1.15 -21.74
C ASN A 916 -23.82 -1.04 -23.10
N ASP A 917 -22.61 -0.48 -23.10
CA ASP A 917 -21.78 -0.33 -24.31
C ASP A 917 -20.66 -1.39 -24.41
N GLY A 918 -20.59 -2.32 -23.46
CA GLY A 918 -19.55 -3.33 -23.31
C GLY A 918 -18.48 -2.97 -22.29
N THR A 919 -18.48 -1.74 -21.77
CA THR A 919 -17.56 -1.27 -20.73
C THR A 919 -18.31 -0.78 -19.49
N ALA A 920 -19.40 -0.05 -19.67
CA ALA A 920 -20.21 0.45 -18.55
C ALA A 920 -21.72 0.32 -18.82
N ALA A 921 -22.50 0.27 -17.75
CA ALA A 921 -23.96 0.33 -17.80
C ALA A 921 -24.48 1.79 -17.77
N THR A 922 -25.59 2.05 -18.45
CA THR A 922 -26.31 3.33 -18.44
C THR A 922 -27.78 3.08 -18.10
N ALA A 923 -28.24 3.66 -17.00
CA ALA A 923 -29.62 3.62 -16.55
C ALA A 923 -30.39 4.87 -16.99
N GLU A 924 -31.61 4.69 -17.48
CA GLU A 924 -32.56 5.75 -17.79
C GLU A 924 -33.71 5.77 -16.77
N PHE A 925 -33.92 6.91 -16.13
CA PHE A 925 -34.94 7.14 -15.12
C PHE A 925 -36.02 8.08 -15.62
N ILE A 926 -37.28 7.81 -15.27
CA ILE A 926 -38.42 8.70 -15.53
C ILE A 926 -39.11 9.01 -14.22
N VAL A 927 -39.44 10.30 -14.02
CA VAL A 927 -40.36 10.76 -12.98
C VAL A 927 -41.76 10.72 -13.58
N GLN A 928 -42.50 9.68 -13.24
CA GLN A 928 -43.84 9.43 -13.76
C GLN A 928 -44.88 10.06 -12.83
N GLU A 929 -45.43 11.17 -13.29
CA GLU A 929 -46.58 11.84 -12.66
C GLU A 929 -47.84 10.97 -12.73
N GLU A 930 -48.63 10.98 -11.66
CA GLU A 930 -49.96 10.38 -11.65
C GLU A 930 -51.00 11.27 -12.36
N ARG A 931 -52.18 10.74 -12.72
CA ARG A 931 -53.15 11.40 -13.64
C ARG A 931 -54.59 11.44 -13.13
N SER A 932 -54.77 11.38 -11.83
CA SER A 932 -56.07 11.30 -11.17
C SER A 932 -56.89 12.60 -11.34
N ASN A 933 -56.25 13.76 -11.25
CA ASN A 933 -56.91 15.07 -11.37
C ASN A 933 -56.94 15.58 -12.81
N ASP A 934 -55.87 15.36 -13.59
CA ASP A 934 -55.84 15.67 -15.02
C ASP A 934 -55.00 14.70 -15.87
N VAL A 935 -55.07 14.84 -17.20
CA VAL A 935 -54.51 13.87 -18.17
C VAL A 935 -53.09 14.24 -18.60
N GLU A 936 -52.59 15.35 -18.10
CA GLU A 936 -51.24 15.79 -18.38
C GLU A 936 -50.21 14.89 -17.67
N THR A 937 -48.96 15.07 -18.01
CA THR A 937 -47.84 14.21 -17.58
C THR A 937 -46.59 15.05 -17.40
N TRP A 938 -46.70 16.36 -17.56
CA TRP A 938 -45.54 17.21 -17.59
C TRP A 938 -45.11 17.40 -16.14
N HIS A 939 -44.13 16.62 -15.71
CA HIS A 939 -43.52 16.85 -14.41
C HIS A 939 -42.33 17.81 -14.53
N MET A 940 -42.12 18.64 -13.52
CA MET A 940 -40.89 19.45 -13.40
C MET A 940 -39.68 18.52 -13.22
N GLN A 941 -38.51 18.95 -13.70
CA GLN A 941 -37.27 18.21 -13.49
C GLN A 941 -36.97 18.09 -12.00
N GLU A 942 -36.69 16.86 -11.56
CA GLU A 942 -36.28 16.49 -10.21
C GLU A 942 -34.87 15.90 -10.24
N THR A 943 -34.19 15.94 -9.10
CA THR A 943 -32.99 15.16 -8.87
C THR A 943 -33.39 13.73 -8.48
N VAL A 944 -32.73 12.77 -9.12
CA VAL A 944 -32.79 11.34 -8.80
C VAL A 944 -31.45 10.98 -8.18
N SER A 945 -31.48 10.36 -7.01
CA SER A 945 -30.29 9.94 -6.30
C SER A 945 -30.46 8.51 -5.80
N GLY A 946 -29.38 7.75 -5.75
CA GLY A 946 -29.41 6.35 -5.36
C GLY A 946 -28.05 5.71 -5.34
N VAL A 947 -28.04 4.40 -5.17
CA VAL A 947 -26.85 3.56 -5.16
C VAL A 947 -27.04 2.42 -6.17
N ALA A 948 -26.02 2.19 -6.99
CA ALA A 948 -25.94 1.04 -7.90
C ALA A 948 -24.88 0.06 -7.38
N PHE A 949 -25.13 -1.24 -7.49
CA PHE A 949 -24.27 -2.31 -6.99
C PHE A 949 -23.87 -3.21 -8.15
N ASP A 950 -22.63 -3.67 -8.16
CA ASP A 950 -22.07 -4.55 -9.19
C ASP A 950 -22.74 -5.93 -9.18
N GLN A 951 -23.05 -6.46 -7.99
CA GLN A 951 -23.63 -7.77 -7.79
C GLN A 951 -24.57 -7.88 -6.59
N ALA A 952 -25.22 -9.04 -6.47
CA ALA A 952 -26.04 -9.38 -5.30
C ALA A 952 -25.15 -9.97 -4.20
N GLY A 953 -25.26 -9.46 -2.98
CA GLY A 953 -24.39 -9.89 -1.88
C GLY A 953 -24.85 -9.39 -0.52
N LEU A 954 -24.08 -9.78 0.50
CA LEU A 954 -24.13 -9.16 1.81
C LEU A 954 -23.23 -7.93 1.78
N LEU A 955 -23.62 -6.90 2.52
CA LEU A 955 -22.91 -5.64 2.62
C LEU A 955 -22.30 -5.56 4.01
N THR A 956 -21.03 -5.19 4.09
CA THR A 956 -20.28 -5.16 5.35
C THR A 956 -19.85 -3.75 5.73
N GLY A 957 -19.63 -3.54 7.02
CA GLY A 957 -19.17 -2.28 7.60
C GLY A 957 -19.08 -2.40 9.11
N TYR A 958 -18.74 -1.32 9.80
CA TYR A 958 -18.58 -1.31 11.24
C TYR A 958 -19.27 -0.10 11.86
N GLU A 959 -19.73 -0.22 13.11
CA GLU A 959 -20.44 0.87 13.79
C GLU A 959 -19.59 2.16 13.88
N ALA A 960 -20.18 3.29 13.51
CA ALA A 960 -19.56 4.60 13.64
C ALA A 960 -19.20 4.92 15.11
N LEU A 961 -18.07 5.59 15.32
CA LEU A 961 -17.61 5.98 16.66
C LEU A 961 -18.55 7.02 17.27
N ASP A 962 -19.10 6.74 18.45
CA ASP A 962 -19.78 7.77 19.24
C ASP A 962 -18.72 8.73 19.80
N THR A 963 -18.44 9.80 19.07
CA THR A 963 -17.46 10.85 19.44
C THR A 963 -17.80 11.56 20.78
N PHE A 964 -18.91 11.20 21.45
CA PHE A 964 -19.28 11.70 22.77
C PHE A 964 -18.83 10.84 23.97
N ALA A 965 -18.04 9.78 23.78
CA ALA A 965 -17.56 8.94 24.89
C ALA A 965 -16.18 9.29 25.48
N PHE A 966 -15.70 10.55 25.41
CA PHE A 966 -14.55 11.01 26.20
C PHE A 966 -14.83 12.30 26.98
N VAL A 967 -15.41 12.17 28.19
CA VAL A 967 -15.32 13.15 29.30
C VAL A 967 -15.16 12.45 30.65
#